data_AF-A0A498GVL8-F1
#
_entry.id   AF-A0A498GVL8-F1
#
_cell.length_a   1.000
_cell.length_b   1.000
_cell.length_c   1.000
_cell.angle_alpha   90.00
_cell.angle_beta   90.00
_cell.angle_gamma   90.00
#
_symmetry.space_group_name_H-M   'P 1'
#
loop_
_entity.id
_entity.type
_entity.pdbx_description
1 polymer ?
#
loop_
_entity_poly.entity_id
_entity_poly.type
_entity_poly.pdbx_seq_one_letter_code
_entity_poly.pdbx_strand_id
1 'polypeptide(L)'
;MLTHIPVVLCMTPPPVVYVAGDGSGDFNCSGTNDHIQINQALEFVTENQNYTTVYLKGPFTYVIDDTLLIGSNTTLEGDSNATVKLVRNAGWSSTKPLIKERSSNSMDITICGFTIDGNREGNTNVRSGSGYYNLIHLSDCQNISVYNMYLTNNHGDGLKTDNCSKVEFYNNEAYSLGHDALYASICSNVEAYNNKISCRTNSGLRIYNTNHVNAFGNVITSEGSGGAGIEIQKDGTPIMDDIEVYNNTIYETALAGIWIFSQGSYSESPSNIHIHHNQIYNTGTDSSSEVIGGILSDGFNATIENNMIDGAYGAGIVQNDAYFSDPPGSGYLVTVRNNIITNTRTSEAGGNGSGICNLLTDTHAFALQNNLFYNNAGGDYTDVQASPSDIVADPQYADRNKHDYHLKSKAGHWDGSSWVNDNISSPCIDAGYSLSDYSKEPHPNGNRINIGPYGNTERASKSELDESNSSSGSSSHDSRGSSSRGSSGGSGSSPEPASNVEVKEVSQVFITNDKNAKFDFPKNATCVVYLGFEAKKTVGKTTTIVEMLKNKSTLVSDLPPEEVYEFFNLWVGKGGYGTSNNIENPVVCFRVEKSWIQDRKINQSSITLNRYNDTTWNPLSTSLSGEDDTYLYFVARTPGFSPFAITGTATEIEILTEVPPKSDTQGAEQNNESIGYEVEKKPEQTGNTGIPRKESVSVPGFEIISCIVGLLGIFLYKVR
;
A
#
# COMPACT_ATOMS: atom_id res chain seq x y z
N MET A 1 -32.45 19.75 43.60
CA MET A 1 -31.16 19.47 42.93
C MET A 1 -31.44 19.37 41.44
N LEU A 2 -30.85 20.25 40.64
CA LEU A 2 -30.96 20.21 39.18
C LEU A 2 -30.28 18.95 38.63
N THR A 3 -30.99 18.24 37.77
CA THR A 3 -30.52 17.09 37.00
C THR A 3 -29.65 17.55 35.83
N HIS A 4 -28.41 17.06 35.75
CA HIS A 4 -27.55 17.23 34.57
C HIS A 4 -27.84 16.09 33.59
N ILE A 5 -28.47 16.44 32.47
CA ILE A 5 -28.65 15.57 31.29
C ILE A 5 -27.37 15.73 30.45
N PRO A 6 -26.75 14.64 29.94
CA PRO A 6 -25.65 14.76 29.01
C PRO A 6 -26.17 15.37 27.70
N VAL A 7 -25.67 16.57 27.39
CA VAL A 7 -25.92 17.24 26.11
C VAL A 7 -25.15 16.47 25.05
N VAL A 8 -25.86 15.73 24.21
CA VAL A 8 -25.35 15.36 22.89
C VAL A 8 -25.21 16.67 22.12
N LEU A 9 -23.99 17.20 22.04
CA LEU A 9 -23.69 18.30 21.13
C LEU A 9 -23.84 17.74 19.71
N CYS A 10 -24.98 18.01 19.07
CA CYS A 10 -25.01 18.18 17.62
C CYS A 10 -23.99 19.29 17.31
N MET A 11 -22.75 18.91 17.02
CA MET A 11 -21.78 19.86 16.49
C MET A 11 -22.32 20.29 15.13
N THR A 12 -22.86 21.50 15.05
CA THR A 12 -23.12 22.14 13.77
C THR A 12 -21.79 22.17 12.99
N PRO A 13 -21.77 21.85 11.70
CA PRO A 13 -20.55 21.92 10.91
C PRO A 13 -19.91 23.30 11.09
N PRO A 14 -18.56 23.39 11.15
CA PRO A 14 -17.88 24.67 11.27
C PRO A 14 -18.41 25.66 10.23
N PRO A 15 -18.65 26.93 10.60
CA PRO A 15 -19.04 27.94 9.63
C PRO A 15 -18.01 28.04 8.49
N VAL A 16 -18.54 28.28 7.28
CA VAL A 16 -17.80 28.36 6.02
C VAL A 16 -17.58 29.83 5.67
N VAL A 17 -16.37 30.16 5.20
CA VAL A 17 -16.04 31.47 4.64
C VAL A 17 -16.22 31.42 3.13
N TYR A 18 -17.10 32.25 2.57
CA TYR A 18 -17.37 32.25 1.13
C TYR A 18 -16.55 33.31 0.39
N VAL A 19 -15.94 32.90 -0.72
CA VAL A 19 -15.28 33.80 -1.68
C VAL A 19 -16.05 33.78 -2.98
N ALA A 20 -16.47 34.93 -3.49
CA ALA A 20 -17.35 35.00 -4.68
C ALA A 20 -17.00 36.14 -5.64
N GLY A 21 -17.29 35.96 -6.92
CA GLY A 21 -17.13 37.00 -7.94
C GLY A 21 -18.38 37.85 -8.20
N ASP A 22 -19.54 37.44 -7.67
CA ASP A 22 -20.85 38.06 -7.92
C ASP A 22 -21.30 39.02 -6.80
N GLY A 23 -20.45 39.24 -5.79
CA GLY A 23 -20.76 40.07 -4.63
C GLY A 23 -21.47 39.33 -3.48
N SER A 24 -21.70 38.02 -3.60
CA SER A 24 -22.42 37.23 -2.58
C SER A 24 -21.52 36.58 -1.51
N GLY A 25 -20.20 36.78 -1.60
CA GLY A 25 -19.22 36.20 -0.67
C GLY A 25 -18.94 37.10 0.53
N ASP A 26 -18.33 36.52 1.57
CA ASP A 26 -17.71 37.25 2.67
C ASP A 26 -16.49 38.04 2.14
N PHE A 27 -15.77 37.44 1.19
CA PHE A 27 -14.69 38.06 0.43
C PHE A 27 -15.06 38.08 -1.06
N ASN A 28 -14.97 39.25 -1.70
CA ASN A 28 -15.47 39.43 -3.06
C ASN A 28 -14.36 39.74 -4.06
N CYS A 29 -14.24 38.86 -5.06
CA CYS A 29 -13.24 38.87 -6.12
C CYS A 29 -13.74 39.59 -7.36
N SER A 30 -12.82 40.06 -8.20
CA SER A 30 -13.12 40.83 -9.42
C SER A 30 -12.75 40.12 -10.72
N GLY A 31 -12.06 38.98 -10.64
CA GLY A 31 -11.47 38.30 -11.79
C GLY A 31 -10.09 38.87 -12.12
N THR A 32 -9.47 39.60 -11.20
CA THR A 32 -8.16 40.24 -11.35
C THR A 32 -7.53 40.39 -9.97
N ASN A 33 -6.30 39.89 -9.82
CA ASN A 33 -5.55 39.90 -8.55
C ASN A 33 -6.33 39.28 -7.39
N ASP A 34 -7.10 38.23 -7.66
CA ASP A 34 -8.01 37.63 -6.69
C ASP A 34 -7.28 36.86 -5.57
N HIS A 35 -5.97 36.63 -5.73
CA HIS A 35 -5.10 36.12 -4.66
C HIS A 35 -5.18 36.97 -3.39
N ILE A 36 -5.46 38.28 -3.50
CA ILE A 36 -5.59 39.18 -2.35
C ILE A 36 -6.76 38.73 -1.48
N GLN A 37 -7.96 38.63 -2.05
CA GLN A 37 -9.17 38.27 -1.29
C GLN A 37 -9.16 36.81 -0.84
N ILE A 38 -8.64 35.90 -1.68
CA ILE A 38 -8.53 34.49 -1.30
C ILE A 38 -7.53 34.33 -0.13
N ASN A 39 -6.38 35.01 -0.16
CA ASN A 39 -5.43 34.97 0.96
C ASN A 39 -5.99 35.60 2.25
N GLN A 40 -6.82 36.63 2.14
CA GLN A 40 -7.54 37.19 3.30
C GLN A 40 -8.52 36.17 3.91
N ALA A 41 -9.24 35.41 3.07
CA ALA A 41 -10.13 34.35 3.53
C ALA A 41 -9.35 33.19 4.19
N LEU A 42 -8.25 32.74 3.57
CA LEU A 42 -7.39 31.68 4.12
C LEU A 42 -6.72 32.09 5.43
N GLU A 43 -6.26 33.34 5.53
CA GLU A 43 -5.71 33.91 6.76
C GLU A 43 -6.77 33.96 7.86
N PHE A 44 -7.97 34.45 7.54
CA PHE A 44 -9.07 34.48 8.49
C PHE A 44 -9.40 33.08 9.04
N VAL A 45 -9.52 32.06 8.18
CA VAL A 45 -9.76 30.68 8.65
C VAL A 45 -8.62 30.19 9.54
N THR A 46 -7.37 30.45 9.16
CA THR A 46 -6.19 30.05 9.95
C THR A 46 -6.16 30.70 11.34
N GLU A 47 -6.57 31.97 11.45
CA GLU A 47 -6.55 32.73 12.71
C GLU A 47 -7.79 32.48 13.60
N ASN A 48 -8.84 31.86 13.07
CA ASN A 48 -10.12 31.67 13.76
C ASN A 48 -10.50 30.19 13.85
N GLN A 49 -10.15 29.54 14.97
CA GLN A 49 -10.32 28.10 15.23
C GLN A 49 -11.76 27.54 15.05
N ASN A 50 -12.78 28.40 15.02
CA ASN A 50 -14.16 27.99 14.76
C ASN A 50 -14.47 27.79 13.28
N TYR A 51 -13.60 28.25 12.37
CA TYR A 51 -13.73 28.11 10.93
C TYR A 51 -12.68 27.12 10.45
N THR A 52 -13.06 26.30 9.47
CA THR A 52 -12.14 25.34 8.86
C THR A 52 -12.17 25.40 7.34
N THR A 53 -13.11 26.13 6.74
CA THR A 53 -13.38 26.04 5.29
C THR A 53 -13.41 27.40 4.62
N VAL A 54 -12.64 27.55 3.55
CA VAL A 54 -12.80 28.60 2.53
C VAL A 54 -13.47 27.97 1.31
N TYR A 55 -14.60 28.52 0.89
CA TYR A 55 -15.40 28.01 -0.23
C TYR A 55 -15.41 28.98 -1.42
N LEU A 56 -14.94 28.52 -2.59
CA LEU A 56 -14.91 29.27 -3.84
C LEU A 56 -16.21 29.07 -4.62
N LYS A 57 -17.04 30.11 -4.71
CA LYS A 57 -18.33 30.07 -5.43
C LYS A 57 -18.15 30.20 -6.94
N GLY A 58 -18.67 29.23 -7.67
CA GLY A 58 -18.75 29.27 -9.12
C GLY A 58 -20.16 29.62 -9.63
N PRO A 59 -20.34 29.77 -10.96
CA PRO A 59 -19.29 29.76 -11.98
C PRO A 59 -18.49 31.06 -11.95
N PHE A 60 -17.18 30.98 -11.68
CA PHE A 60 -16.31 32.15 -11.65
C PHE A 60 -14.84 31.76 -11.88
N THR A 61 -14.08 32.63 -12.55
CA THR A 61 -12.63 32.47 -12.71
C THR A 61 -11.90 33.48 -11.84
N TYR A 62 -11.22 32.96 -10.83
CA TYR A 62 -10.35 33.70 -9.93
C TYR A 62 -8.95 33.82 -10.54
N VAL A 63 -8.58 35.00 -11.01
CA VAL A 63 -7.28 35.23 -11.66
C VAL A 63 -6.25 35.67 -10.63
N ILE A 64 -5.19 34.87 -10.47
CA ILE A 64 -4.14 35.09 -9.48
C ILE A 64 -2.81 35.51 -10.11
N ASP A 65 -2.09 36.40 -9.44
CA ASP A 65 -0.73 36.85 -9.76
C ASP A 65 0.20 36.81 -8.52
N ASP A 66 -0.26 36.12 -7.46
CA ASP A 66 0.58 35.69 -6.35
C ASP A 66 0.08 34.33 -5.80
N THR A 67 0.90 33.69 -4.99
CA THR A 67 0.63 32.38 -4.38
C THR A 67 -0.49 32.48 -3.34
N LEU A 68 -1.35 31.46 -3.30
CA LEU A 68 -2.34 31.24 -2.24
C LEU A 68 -1.69 30.49 -1.07
N LEU A 69 -1.80 31.03 0.15
CA LEU A 69 -1.15 30.51 1.35
C LEU A 69 -2.14 29.82 2.27
N ILE A 70 -2.17 28.48 2.23
CA ILE A 70 -3.08 27.63 3.02
C ILE A 70 -2.45 27.24 4.36
N GLY A 71 -3.17 27.46 5.47
CA GLY A 71 -2.72 27.12 6.82
C GLY A 71 -3.17 25.72 7.26
N SER A 72 -2.81 25.34 8.49
CA SER A 72 -3.30 24.11 9.12
C SER A 72 -4.82 24.13 9.32
N ASN A 73 -5.43 22.94 9.50
CA ASN A 73 -6.85 22.77 9.77
C ASN A 73 -7.76 23.48 8.76
N THR A 74 -7.32 23.53 7.50
CA THR A 74 -7.96 24.33 6.46
C THR A 74 -8.37 23.46 5.28
N THR A 75 -9.64 23.56 4.93
CA THR A 75 -10.24 23.05 3.70
C THR A 75 -10.41 24.22 2.72
N LEU A 76 -9.77 24.14 1.56
CA LEU A 76 -10.06 24.98 0.41
C LEU A 76 -10.95 24.18 -0.54
N GLU A 77 -12.23 24.51 -0.54
CA GLU A 77 -13.26 23.84 -1.34
C GLU A 77 -13.83 24.83 -2.38
N GLY A 78 -14.46 24.33 -3.44
CA GLY A 78 -15.24 25.18 -4.33
C GLY A 78 -16.25 24.42 -5.17
N ASP A 79 -17.09 25.19 -5.87
CA ASP A 79 -17.96 24.61 -6.90
C ASP A 79 -17.12 24.03 -8.04
N SER A 80 -17.60 22.94 -8.65
CA SER A 80 -16.95 22.30 -9.82
C SER A 80 -16.72 23.23 -11.02
N ASN A 81 -17.48 24.32 -11.12
CA ASN A 81 -17.34 25.34 -12.15
C ASN A 81 -16.62 26.63 -11.67
N ALA A 82 -16.05 26.62 -10.46
CA ALA A 82 -15.06 27.60 -10.02
C ALA A 82 -13.68 27.25 -10.60
N THR A 83 -12.92 28.26 -11.01
CA THR A 83 -11.57 28.07 -11.57
C THR A 83 -10.59 29.05 -10.94
N VAL A 84 -9.52 28.55 -10.32
CA VAL A 84 -8.34 29.36 -9.98
C VAL A 84 -7.39 29.31 -11.17
N LYS A 85 -7.04 30.47 -11.72
CA LYS A 85 -6.24 30.58 -12.95
C LYS A 85 -5.03 31.49 -12.78
N LEU A 86 -3.85 31.01 -13.17
CA LEU A 86 -2.65 31.83 -13.21
C LEU A 86 -2.77 32.93 -14.28
N VAL A 87 -2.33 34.15 -13.96
CA VAL A 87 -2.27 35.24 -14.93
C VAL A 87 -1.38 34.91 -16.14
N ARG A 88 -1.58 35.62 -17.24
CA ARG A 88 -0.70 35.55 -18.43
C ARG A 88 0.62 36.29 -18.17
N ASN A 89 1.73 35.80 -18.71
CA ASN A 89 3.07 36.36 -18.51
C ASN A 89 3.40 36.57 -17.01
N ALA A 90 3.06 35.61 -16.16
CA ALA A 90 3.21 35.71 -14.70
C ALA A 90 4.63 36.07 -14.28
N GLY A 91 5.64 35.55 -14.98
CA GLY A 91 7.04 35.92 -14.72
C GLY A 91 7.56 35.48 -13.34
N TRP A 92 6.88 34.56 -12.65
CA TRP A 92 7.37 34.02 -11.38
C TRP A 92 8.57 33.10 -11.56
N SER A 93 9.35 32.92 -10.50
CA SER A 93 10.50 32.02 -10.45
C SER A 93 10.11 30.53 -10.49
N SER A 94 11.07 29.67 -10.88
CA SER A 94 10.94 28.22 -11.13
C SER A 94 10.62 27.33 -9.92
N THR A 95 10.20 27.88 -8.80
CA THR A 95 9.82 27.12 -7.59
C THR A 95 8.62 27.76 -6.87
N LYS A 96 7.99 28.77 -7.48
CA LYS A 96 6.83 29.45 -6.92
C LYS A 96 5.54 28.77 -7.41
N PRO A 97 4.78 28.09 -6.54
CA PRO A 97 3.54 27.41 -6.91
C PRO A 97 2.34 28.35 -6.83
N LEU A 98 1.20 27.91 -7.39
CA LEU A 98 -0.08 28.62 -7.23
C LEU A 98 -0.62 28.51 -5.80
N ILE A 99 -0.50 27.33 -5.17
CA ILE A 99 -0.89 27.09 -3.77
C ILE A 99 0.32 26.55 -3.00
N LYS A 100 0.57 27.12 -1.82
CA LYS A 100 1.66 26.75 -0.91
C LYS A 100 1.21 26.73 0.55
N GLU A 101 1.87 25.93 1.38
CA GLU A 101 1.70 26.02 2.84
C GLU A 101 2.03 27.44 3.35
N ARG A 102 1.21 27.95 4.26
CA ARG A 102 1.43 29.23 4.93
C ARG A 102 2.60 29.18 5.90
N SER A 103 2.87 28.01 6.47
CA SER A 103 3.94 27.79 7.45
C SER A 103 4.43 26.35 7.38
N SER A 104 5.72 26.13 7.66
CA SER A 104 6.29 24.78 7.82
C SER A 104 5.56 23.99 8.90
N ASN A 105 5.47 22.67 8.77
CA ASN A 105 4.75 21.79 9.70
C ASN A 105 3.24 22.05 9.73
N SER A 106 2.67 22.57 8.63
CA SER A 106 1.21 22.67 8.52
C SER A 106 0.59 21.27 8.47
N MET A 107 -0.60 21.12 9.05
CA MET A 107 -1.28 19.84 9.12
C MET A 107 -2.76 19.96 8.87
N ASP A 108 -3.40 18.86 8.45
CA ASP A 108 -4.84 18.79 8.22
C ASP A 108 -5.27 19.76 7.11
N ILE A 109 -4.67 19.59 5.92
CA ILE A 109 -4.92 20.41 4.73
C ILE A 109 -5.78 19.62 3.75
N THR A 110 -6.90 20.21 3.33
CA THR A 110 -7.75 19.64 2.27
C THR A 110 -7.91 20.64 1.13
N ILE A 111 -7.76 20.18 -0.12
CA ILE A 111 -8.02 20.98 -1.33
C ILE A 111 -8.91 20.16 -2.25
N CYS A 112 -10.15 20.61 -2.50
CA CYS A 112 -11.11 19.80 -3.25
C CYS A 112 -12.16 20.59 -4.06
N GLY A 113 -12.70 19.96 -5.10
CA GLY A 113 -13.97 20.35 -5.72
C GLY A 113 -13.93 21.38 -6.84
N PHE A 114 -12.80 22.05 -7.11
CA PHE A 114 -12.71 23.10 -8.13
C PHE A 114 -11.59 22.86 -9.16
N THR A 115 -11.51 23.73 -10.17
CA THR A 115 -10.46 23.67 -11.22
C THR A 115 -9.25 24.54 -10.86
N ILE A 116 -8.04 24.03 -11.08
CA ILE A 116 -6.82 24.85 -11.12
C ILE A 116 -6.22 24.82 -12.53
N ASP A 117 -6.15 25.99 -13.16
CA ASP A 117 -5.61 26.21 -14.51
C ASP A 117 -4.27 26.97 -14.42
N GLY A 118 -3.17 26.29 -14.72
CA GLY A 118 -1.83 26.88 -14.71
C GLY A 118 -1.55 27.84 -15.87
N ASN A 119 -2.50 28.03 -16.80
CA ASN A 119 -2.45 28.96 -17.92
C ASN A 119 -1.15 28.87 -18.76
N ARG A 120 -0.70 27.64 -19.08
CA ARG A 120 0.51 27.32 -19.84
C ARG A 120 0.61 28.11 -21.15
N GLU A 121 -0.46 28.11 -21.95
CA GLU A 121 -0.49 28.82 -23.24
C GLU A 121 -0.43 30.35 -23.09
N GLY A 122 -0.75 30.87 -21.91
CA GLY A 122 -0.55 32.27 -21.55
C GLY A 122 0.85 32.58 -21.00
N ASN A 123 1.71 31.57 -20.82
CA ASN A 123 3.02 31.65 -20.18
C ASN A 123 4.11 30.92 -20.97
N THR A 124 4.11 31.05 -22.30
CA THR A 124 5.02 30.34 -23.22
C THR A 124 6.50 30.71 -23.08
N ASN A 125 6.84 31.66 -22.21
CA ASN A 125 8.20 32.15 -21.97
C ASN A 125 9.02 31.25 -21.01
N VAL A 126 8.41 30.20 -20.45
CA VAL A 126 9.09 29.23 -19.58
C VAL A 126 9.02 27.81 -20.16
N ARG A 127 9.90 26.94 -19.69
CA ARG A 127 9.97 25.54 -20.10
C ARG A 127 9.14 24.66 -19.17
N SER A 128 8.27 23.82 -19.75
CA SER A 128 7.59 22.76 -18.99
C SER A 128 8.59 21.76 -18.40
N GLY A 129 8.37 21.31 -17.17
CA GLY A 129 9.27 20.39 -16.46
C GLY A 129 10.47 21.05 -15.79
N SER A 130 10.56 22.38 -15.77
CA SER A 130 11.66 23.11 -15.11
C SER A 130 11.21 23.80 -13.80
N GLY A 131 10.27 23.20 -13.08
CA GLY A 131 9.75 23.66 -11.77
C GLY A 131 8.78 24.86 -11.80
N TYR A 132 8.56 25.47 -12.96
CA TYR A 132 7.64 26.60 -13.08
C TYR A 132 6.18 26.18 -12.91
N TYR A 133 5.46 26.95 -12.08
CA TYR A 133 4.00 26.93 -11.99
C TYR A 133 3.42 25.56 -11.62
N ASN A 134 4.02 24.91 -10.63
CA ASN A 134 3.37 23.83 -9.89
C ASN A 134 2.02 24.33 -9.36
N LEU A 135 0.96 23.54 -9.52
CA LEU A 135 -0.38 23.97 -9.09
C LEU A 135 -0.44 23.99 -7.56
N ILE A 136 0.00 22.90 -6.93
CA ILE A 136 0.09 22.78 -5.48
C ILE A 136 1.50 22.29 -5.15
N HIS A 137 2.18 22.98 -4.23
CA HIS A 137 3.44 22.51 -3.66
C HIS A 137 3.40 22.70 -2.14
N LEU A 138 3.42 21.58 -1.41
CA LEU A 138 3.44 21.56 0.05
C LEU A 138 4.74 20.94 0.54
N SER A 139 5.38 21.58 1.52
CA SER A 139 6.60 21.08 2.15
C SER A 139 6.46 20.95 3.65
N ASP A 140 7.05 19.90 4.22
CA ASP A 140 7.04 19.62 5.66
C ASP A 140 5.62 19.60 6.24
N CYS A 141 4.66 18.97 5.55
CA CYS A 141 3.24 18.96 5.94
C CYS A 141 2.74 17.56 6.30
N GLN A 142 1.65 17.47 7.07
CA GLN A 142 1.06 16.18 7.48
C GLN A 142 -0.46 16.16 7.27
N ASN A 143 -1.01 14.99 6.92
CA ASN A 143 -2.45 14.81 6.68
C ASN A 143 -2.98 15.76 5.59
N ILE A 144 -2.57 15.47 4.36
CA ILE A 144 -2.90 16.23 3.16
C ILE A 144 -3.87 15.41 2.33
N SER A 145 -5.02 15.98 1.97
CA SER A 145 -5.96 15.36 1.02
C SER A 145 -6.24 16.30 -0.15
N VAL A 146 -5.97 15.84 -1.37
CA VAL A 146 -6.28 16.57 -2.62
C VAL A 146 -7.16 15.69 -3.50
N TYR A 147 -8.42 16.07 -3.67
CA TYR A 147 -9.40 15.20 -4.32
C TYR A 147 -10.53 15.93 -5.03
N ASN A 148 -11.18 15.23 -5.98
CA ASN A 148 -12.25 15.79 -6.83
C ASN A 148 -11.82 17.09 -7.53
N MET A 149 -10.54 17.22 -7.89
CA MET A 149 -9.99 18.38 -8.58
C MET A 149 -9.94 18.16 -10.08
N TYR A 150 -10.07 19.25 -10.84
CA TYR A 150 -9.61 19.30 -12.23
C TYR A 150 -8.33 20.12 -12.32
N LEU A 151 -7.20 19.45 -12.56
CA LEU A 151 -5.86 20.03 -12.59
C LEU A 151 -5.39 20.10 -14.04
N THR A 152 -5.10 21.30 -14.57
CA THR A 152 -4.84 21.41 -16.01
C THR A 152 -3.90 22.54 -16.42
N ASN A 153 -3.35 22.40 -17.63
CA ASN A 153 -2.68 23.44 -18.40
C ASN A 153 -1.59 24.18 -17.64
N ASN A 154 -0.70 23.48 -16.94
CA ASN A 154 0.42 24.11 -16.25
C ASN A 154 1.78 23.77 -16.89
N HIS A 155 2.85 24.37 -16.37
CA HIS A 155 4.22 24.05 -16.78
C HIS A 155 4.92 23.04 -15.86
N GLY A 156 4.39 22.78 -14.66
CA GLY A 156 5.04 21.95 -13.64
C GLY A 156 4.14 20.82 -13.14
N ASP A 157 4.21 20.55 -11.85
CA ASP A 157 3.49 19.47 -11.19
C ASP A 157 2.03 19.83 -10.85
N GLY A 158 1.16 18.82 -10.78
CA GLY A 158 -0.17 18.94 -10.20
C GLY A 158 -0.08 19.14 -8.69
N LEU A 159 0.25 18.07 -7.97
CA LEU A 159 0.61 18.10 -6.55
C LEU A 159 2.06 17.69 -6.38
N LYS A 160 2.89 18.59 -5.84
CA LYS A 160 4.22 18.26 -5.34
C LYS A 160 4.24 18.28 -3.82
N THR A 161 4.79 17.24 -3.21
CA THR A 161 5.01 17.16 -1.77
C THR A 161 6.46 16.83 -1.46
N ASP A 162 7.10 17.63 -0.60
CA ASP A 162 8.46 17.39 -0.11
C ASP A 162 8.43 17.18 1.41
N ASN A 163 8.99 16.05 1.89
CA ASN A 163 9.08 15.74 3.32
C ASN A 163 7.71 15.75 4.05
N CYS A 164 6.67 15.22 3.39
CA CYS A 164 5.31 15.17 3.93
C CYS A 164 4.92 13.76 4.42
N SER A 165 3.89 13.67 5.26
CA SER A 165 3.30 12.39 5.65
C SER A 165 1.77 12.36 5.53
N LYS A 166 1.21 11.17 5.28
CA LYS A 166 -0.25 10.97 5.05
C LYS A 166 -0.75 11.86 3.92
N VAL A 167 -0.28 11.58 2.70
CA VAL A 167 -0.66 12.32 1.50
C VAL A 167 -1.63 11.48 0.69
N GLU A 168 -2.84 11.98 0.51
CA GLU A 168 -3.89 11.35 -0.29
C GLU A 168 -4.17 12.20 -1.54
N PHE A 169 -4.04 11.59 -2.71
CA PHE A 169 -4.32 12.21 -4.01
C PHE A 169 -5.30 11.32 -4.79
N TYR A 170 -6.59 11.68 -4.80
CA TYR A 170 -7.60 10.77 -5.32
C TYR A 170 -8.81 11.39 -6.03
N ASN A 171 -9.47 10.61 -6.88
CA ASN A 171 -10.63 11.05 -7.67
C ASN A 171 -10.39 12.35 -8.46
N ASN A 172 -9.14 12.61 -8.86
CA ASN A 172 -8.79 13.82 -9.62
C ASN A 172 -8.78 13.52 -11.12
N GLU A 173 -9.06 14.56 -11.91
CA GLU A 173 -8.74 14.58 -13.34
C GLU A 173 -7.57 15.53 -13.57
N ALA A 174 -6.39 14.97 -13.85
CA ALA A 174 -5.17 15.69 -14.16
C ALA A 174 -4.93 15.64 -15.66
N TYR A 175 -5.17 16.76 -16.35
CA TYR A 175 -5.17 16.81 -17.80
C TYR A 175 -4.04 17.67 -18.35
N SER A 176 -3.13 17.00 -19.07
CA SER A 176 -2.06 17.61 -19.86
C SER A 176 -1.10 18.48 -19.04
N LEU A 177 -0.76 17.99 -17.84
CA LEU A 177 0.16 18.67 -16.93
C LEU A 177 1.57 18.74 -17.48
N GLY A 178 2.28 19.81 -17.14
CA GLY A 178 3.60 20.13 -17.67
C GLY A 178 4.77 19.36 -17.06
N HIS A 179 4.53 18.56 -16.00
CA HIS A 179 5.47 17.63 -15.37
C HIS A 179 4.68 16.45 -14.76
N ASP A 180 4.78 16.17 -13.45
CA ASP A 180 4.11 15.04 -12.81
C ASP A 180 2.71 15.39 -12.30
N ALA A 181 1.74 14.46 -12.30
CA ALA A 181 0.45 14.74 -11.67
C ALA A 181 0.55 14.71 -10.14
N LEU A 182 1.27 13.73 -9.62
CA LEU A 182 1.73 13.67 -8.23
C LEU A 182 3.23 13.47 -8.22
N TYR A 183 3.95 14.34 -7.53
CA TYR A 183 5.36 14.15 -7.19
C TYR A 183 5.51 14.11 -5.65
N ALA A 184 5.66 12.90 -5.11
CA ALA A 184 5.96 12.68 -3.70
C ALA A 184 7.46 12.45 -3.49
N SER A 185 8.10 13.36 -2.76
CA SER A 185 9.54 13.40 -2.54
C SER A 185 9.84 13.31 -1.05
N ILE A 186 10.57 12.26 -0.64
CA ILE A 186 10.96 12.04 0.76
C ILE A 186 9.72 11.98 1.69
N CYS A 187 8.63 11.38 1.20
CA CYS A 187 7.36 11.34 1.92
C CYS A 187 7.13 9.96 2.58
N SER A 188 6.04 9.86 3.36
CA SER A 188 5.63 8.61 4.00
C SER A 188 4.10 8.48 4.10
N ASN A 189 3.54 7.29 3.89
CA ASN A 189 2.08 7.05 3.84
C ASN A 189 1.44 7.86 2.71
N VAL A 190 1.73 7.48 1.47
CA VAL A 190 1.24 8.15 0.27
C VAL A 190 0.24 7.25 -0.45
N GLU A 191 -0.96 7.76 -0.68
CA GLU A 191 -1.99 7.07 -1.45
C GLU A 191 -2.38 7.88 -2.67
N ALA A 192 -2.31 7.26 -3.85
CA ALA A 192 -2.73 7.85 -5.10
C ALA A 192 -3.72 6.91 -5.79
N TYR A 193 -5.01 7.28 -5.81
CA TYR A 193 -6.02 6.37 -6.31
C TYR A 193 -7.20 6.96 -7.07
N ASN A 194 -7.80 6.18 -7.97
CA ASN A 194 -8.95 6.57 -8.78
C ASN A 194 -8.76 7.89 -9.56
N ASN A 195 -7.52 8.23 -9.90
CA ASN A 195 -7.23 9.42 -10.70
C ASN A 195 -7.29 9.09 -12.19
N LYS A 196 -7.71 10.06 -12.99
CA LYS A 196 -7.58 10.04 -14.44
C LYS A 196 -6.50 11.03 -14.85
N ILE A 197 -5.41 10.52 -15.41
CA ILE A 197 -4.19 11.28 -15.64
C ILE A 197 -3.80 11.21 -17.12
N SER A 198 -3.58 12.37 -17.73
CA SER A 198 -2.92 12.54 -19.03
C SER A 198 -1.67 13.40 -18.86
N CYS A 199 -0.50 12.82 -19.08
CA CYS A 199 0.80 13.48 -18.91
C CYS A 199 1.35 14.04 -20.22
N ARG A 200 1.99 15.21 -20.16
CA ARG A 200 2.58 15.85 -21.35
C ARG A 200 4.08 15.63 -21.49
N THR A 201 4.82 15.59 -20.40
CA THR A 201 6.29 15.68 -20.42
C THR A 201 7.00 14.63 -19.56
N ASN A 202 6.51 14.34 -18.36
CA ASN A 202 7.12 13.38 -17.44
C ASN A 202 6.09 12.34 -16.96
N SER A 203 6.07 12.00 -15.67
CA SER A 203 5.39 10.81 -15.18
C SER A 203 3.95 11.09 -14.72
N GLY A 204 3.08 10.09 -14.71
CA GLY A 204 1.77 10.20 -14.05
C GLY A 204 1.94 10.42 -12.56
N LEU A 205 2.58 9.45 -11.93
CA LEU A 205 2.91 9.48 -10.51
C LEU A 205 4.41 9.29 -10.35
N ARG A 206 5.06 10.16 -9.58
CA ARG A 206 6.48 10.05 -9.24
C ARG A 206 6.66 9.88 -7.74
N ILE A 207 7.25 8.75 -7.38
CA ILE A 207 7.56 8.36 -6.02
C ILE A 207 9.08 8.40 -5.87
N TYR A 208 9.58 9.42 -5.19
CA TYR A 208 11.01 9.67 -5.04
C TYR A 208 11.42 9.54 -3.58
N ASN A 209 12.28 8.57 -3.26
CA ASN A 209 12.77 8.34 -1.90
C ASN A 209 11.64 8.28 -0.84
N THR A 210 10.51 7.67 -1.19
CA THR A 210 9.24 7.70 -0.44
C THR A 210 8.77 6.28 -0.14
N ASN A 211 8.25 6.04 1.07
CA ASN A 211 7.83 4.70 1.56
C ASN A 211 6.38 4.67 2.05
N HIS A 212 5.85 3.46 2.26
CA HIS A 212 4.46 3.20 2.62
C HIS A 212 3.52 3.80 1.56
N VAL A 213 3.64 3.30 0.33
CA VAL A 213 2.98 3.88 -0.85
C VAL A 213 1.99 2.91 -1.45
N ASN A 214 0.77 3.36 -1.67
CA ASN A 214 -0.27 2.65 -2.41
C ASN A 214 -0.67 3.47 -3.66
N ALA A 215 -0.44 2.94 -4.85
CA ALA A 215 -0.91 3.54 -6.11
C ALA A 215 -1.90 2.60 -6.81
N PHE A 216 -3.19 2.92 -6.80
CA PHE A 216 -4.20 1.98 -7.29
C PHE A 216 -5.44 2.56 -7.97
N GLY A 217 -6.05 1.79 -8.87
CA GLY A 217 -7.29 2.22 -9.55
C GLY A 217 -7.12 3.43 -10.46
N ASN A 218 -5.88 3.85 -10.76
CA ASN A 218 -5.63 5.01 -11.61
C ASN A 218 -5.74 4.62 -13.09
N VAL A 219 -6.17 5.58 -13.91
CA VAL A 219 -6.15 5.50 -15.37
C VAL A 219 -5.14 6.51 -15.87
N ILE A 220 -4.00 6.04 -16.38
CA ILE A 220 -2.85 6.87 -16.72
C ILE A 220 -2.48 6.70 -18.19
N THR A 221 -2.33 7.81 -18.90
CA THR A 221 -1.80 7.86 -20.26
C THR A 221 -0.91 9.08 -20.44
N SER A 222 -0.15 9.11 -21.52
CA SER A 222 0.51 10.32 -22.00
C SER A 222 0.23 10.61 -23.48
N GLU A 223 -0.78 9.93 -24.06
CA GLU A 223 -1.20 10.08 -25.45
C GLU A 223 0.00 9.91 -26.43
N GLY A 224 0.91 8.99 -26.11
CA GLY A 224 2.15 8.73 -26.83
C GLY A 224 3.22 9.83 -26.74
N SER A 225 2.96 10.89 -25.97
CA SER A 225 3.90 11.97 -25.59
C SER A 225 4.43 11.72 -24.16
N GLY A 226 5.14 12.64 -23.51
CA GLY A 226 5.43 12.54 -22.07
C GLY A 226 6.41 11.46 -21.60
N GLY A 227 6.28 11.04 -20.33
CA GLY A 227 7.18 10.13 -19.62
C GLY A 227 6.52 8.79 -19.27
N ALA A 228 6.83 8.25 -18.09
CA ALA A 228 6.32 6.97 -17.62
C ALA A 228 4.89 7.09 -17.06
N GLY A 229 4.16 5.99 -16.94
CA GLY A 229 2.89 6.01 -16.21
C GLY A 229 3.12 6.24 -14.72
N ILE A 230 3.94 5.37 -14.12
CA ILE A 230 4.36 5.45 -12.72
C ILE A 230 5.88 5.32 -12.65
N GLU A 231 6.52 6.27 -12.00
CA GLU A 231 7.96 6.31 -11.76
C GLU A 231 8.26 6.11 -10.27
N ILE A 232 9.07 5.11 -9.97
CA ILE A 232 9.56 4.79 -8.64
C ILE A 232 11.07 4.96 -8.65
N GLN A 233 11.53 6.05 -8.05
CA GLN A 233 12.92 6.46 -8.08
C GLN A 233 13.52 6.47 -6.68
N LYS A 234 14.66 5.80 -6.56
CA LYS A 234 15.54 5.94 -5.40
C LYS A 234 16.84 6.64 -5.79
N ASP A 235 17.25 7.62 -4.98
CA ASP A 235 18.55 8.27 -5.09
C ASP A 235 19.27 8.31 -3.73
N GLY A 236 20.49 7.77 -3.69
CA GLY A 236 21.36 7.81 -2.52
C GLY A 236 21.00 6.78 -1.46
N THR A 237 21.25 7.09 -0.19
CA THR A 237 21.21 6.11 0.90
C THR A 237 19.85 5.76 1.52
N PRO A 238 18.69 6.39 1.21
CA PRO A 238 17.46 6.02 1.92
C PRO A 238 17.05 4.59 1.58
N ILE A 239 16.49 3.90 2.57
CA ILE A 239 15.79 2.64 2.32
C ILE A 239 14.50 3.01 1.60
N MET A 240 14.22 2.32 0.50
CA MET A 240 12.99 2.49 -0.25
C MET A 240 12.31 1.13 -0.39
N ASP A 241 11.24 0.92 0.36
CA ASP A 241 10.49 -0.32 0.51
C ASP A 241 9.01 -0.03 0.83
N ASP A 242 8.20 -1.08 0.86
CA ASP A 242 6.76 -0.99 1.14
C ASP A 242 6.01 -0.09 0.15
N ILE A 243 6.09 -0.48 -1.13
CA ILE A 243 5.43 0.21 -2.24
C ILE A 243 4.58 -0.82 -3.00
N GLU A 244 3.28 -0.56 -3.08
CA GLU A 244 2.30 -1.41 -3.76
C GLU A 244 1.63 -0.64 -4.91
N VAL A 245 1.70 -1.20 -6.12
CA VAL A 245 1.11 -0.63 -7.34
C VAL A 245 0.14 -1.63 -7.94
N TYR A 246 -1.16 -1.33 -7.89
CA TYR A 246 -2.16 -2.32 -8.27
C TYR A 246 -3.45 -1.81 -8.87
N ASN A 247 -4.13 -2.65 -9.64
CA ASN A 247 -5.42 -2.30 -10.28
C ASN A 247 -5.36 -1.00 -11.12
N ASN A 248 -4.19 -0.60 -11.62
CA ASN A 248 -4.08 0.56 -12.49
C ASN A 248 -4.28 0.15 -13.96
N THR A 249 -4.83 1.06 -14.74
CA THR A 249 -4.86 0.98 -16.20
C THR A 249 -3.87 1.99 -16.75
N ILE A 250 -2.78 1.52 -17.35
CA ILE A 250 -1.69 2.37 -17.86
C ILE A 250 -1.54 2.11 -19.35
N TYR A 251 -1.63 3.15 -20.17
CA TYR A 251 -1.62 2.96 -21.61
C TYR A 251 -1.05 4.11 -22.40
N GLU A 252 -0.48 3.77 -23.56
CA GLU A 252 0.05 4.76 -24.52
C GLU A 252 1.02 5.75 -23.86
N THR A 253 1.88 5.24 -22.98
CA THR A 253 2.98 6.03 -22.42
C THR A 253 4.15 6.08 -23.39
N ALA A 254 4.84 7.22 -23.51
CA ALA A 254 6.04 7.30 -24.36
C ALA A 254 7.19 6.47 -23.80
N LEU A 255 7.38 6.51 -22.47
CA LEU A 255 8.32 5.65 -21.75
C LEU A 255 7.61 4.39 -21.25
N ALA A 256 8.27 3.65 -20.34
CA ALA A 256 7.68 2.47 -19.72
C ALA A 256 6.35 2.78 -19.00
N GLY A 257 5.45 1.80 -18.95
CA GLY A 257 4.21 1.94 -18.18
C GLY A 257 4.51 2.14 -16.69
N ILE A 258 5.37 1.29 -16.14
CA ILE A 258 5.94 1.45 -14.81
C ILE A 258 7.45 1.43 -14.93
N TRP A 259 8.11 2.45 -14.38
CA TRP A 259 9.56 2.58 -14.38
C TRP A 259 10.07 2.60 -12.94
N ILE A 260 10.90 1.63 -12.59
CA ILE A 260 11.52 1.52 -11.27
C ILE A 260 13.03 1.58 -11.46
N PHE A 261 13.69 2.52 -10.77
CA PHE A 261 15.14 2.59 -10.84
C PHE A 261 15.77 3.18 -9.59
N SER A 262 17.01 2.76 -9.34
CA SER A 262 17.80 3.27 -8.23
C SER A 262 19.17 3.78 -8.70
N GLN A 263 19.64 4.88 -8.13
CA GLN A 263 20.90 5.53 -8.51
C GLN A 263 21.67 6.03 -7.28
N GLY A 264 23.00 6.10 -7.38
CA GLY A 264 23.87 6.64 -6.33
C GLY A 264 24.77 5.60 -5.65
N SER A 265 25.36 5.95 -4.51
CA SER A 265 26.30 5.07 -3.78
C SER A 265 25.77 4.72 -2.39
N TYR A 266 25.31 3.49 -2.21
CA TYR A 266 24.77 2.97 -0.96
C TYR A 266 24.92 1.45 -0.90
N SER A 267 24.81 0.88 0.31
CA SER A 267 24.78 -0.58 0.50
C SER A 267 23.43 -1.16 0.07
N GLU A 268 23.44 -2.38 -0.45
CA GLU A 268 22.24 -3.16 -0.72
C GLU A 268 21.29 -3.15 0.49
N SER A 269 20.00 -2.90 0.22
CA SER A 269 18.92 -3.01 1.18
C SER A 269 17.80 -3.81 0.51
N PRO A 270 17.16 -4.76 1.21
CA PRO A 270 16.03 -5.48 0.64
C PRO A 270 14.88 -4.50 0.44
N SER A 271 14.74 -3.96 -0.77
CA SER A 271 13.56 -3.22 -1.18
C SER A 271 12.43 -4.19 -1.50
N ASN A 272 11.20 -3.89 -1.10
CA ASN A 272 10.03 -4.72 -1.38
C ASN A 272 9.00 -3.90 -2.13
N ILE A 273 9.05 -3.97 -3.46
CA ILE A 273 8.03 -3.40 -4.35
C ILE A 273 7.11 -4.53 -4.81
N HIS A 274 5.81 -4.30 -4.77
CA HIS A 274 4.80 -5.25 -5.25
C HIS A 274 3.94 -4.59 -6.33
N ILE A 275 4.05 -5.10 -7.55
CA ILE A 275 3.28 -4.62 -8.71
C ILE A 275 2.31 -5.73 -9.12
N HIS A 276 1.00 -5.50 -8.97
CA HIS A 276 0.05 -6.55 -9.27
C HIS A 276 -1.30 -6.10 -9.81
N HIS A 277 -1.96 -6.95 -10.61
CA HIS A 277 -3.32 -6.70 -11.11
C HIS A 277 -3.45 -5.43 -11.98
N ASN A 278 -2.35 -4.93 -12.54
CA ASN A 278 -2.37 -3.81 -13.46
C ASN A 278 -2.67 -4.28 -14.88
N GLN A 279 -3.34 -3.41 -15.63
CA GLN A 279 -3.53 -3.55 -17.07
C GLN A 279 -2.64 -2.52 -17.77
N ILE A 280 -1.61 -2.99 -18.46
CA ILE A 280 -0.61 -2.15 -19.10
C ILE A 280 -0.65 -2.44 -20.60
N TYR A 281 -0.96 -1.47 -21.43
CA TYR A 281 -1.04 -1.72 -22.87
C TYR A 281 -0.56 -0.57 -23.73
N ASN A 282 0.02 -0.92 -24.88
CA ASN A 282 0.55 0.04 -25.85
C ASN A 282 1.58 1.05 -25.30
N THR A 283 2.31 0.71 -24.23
CA THR A 283 3.34 1.56 -23.62
C THR A 283 4.67 1.49 -24.36
N GLY A 284 5.55 2.47 -24.13
CA GLY A 284 6.87 2.56 -24.75
C GLY A 284 6.88 3.16 -26.16
N THR A 285 5.99 4.10 -26.46
CA THR A 285 5.79 4.57 -27.85
C THR A 285 6.96 5.39 -28.41
N ASP A 286 7.88 5.87 -27.59
CA ASP A 286 9.10 6.54 -28.06
C ASP A 286 10.14 5.51 -28.53
N SER A 287 10.23 5.31 -29.85
CA SER A 287 11.14 4.34 -30.43
C SER A 287 12.63 4.66 -30.22
N SER A 288 12.96 5.91 -29.88
CA SER A 288 14.33 6.36 -29.67
C SER A 288 14.84 6.19 -28.23
N SER A 289 13.95 5.79 -27.33
CA SER A 289 14.23 5.62 -25.91
C SER A 289 14.54 4.17 -25.54
N GLU A 290 15.50 3.98 -24.64
CA GLU A 290 15.83 2.69 -24.03
C GLU A 290 15.05 2.44 -22.72
N VAL A 291 14.40 3.48 -22.19
CA VAL A 291 13.56 3.41 -20.98
C VAL A 291 12.10 3.23 -21.38
N ILE A 292 11.84 2.13 -22.09
CA ILE A 292 10.52 1.76 -22.58
C ILE A 292 10.15 0.34 -22.18
N GLY A 293 8.88 -0.01 -22.33
CA GLY A 293 8.36 -1.35 -22.05
C GLY A 293 7.03 -1.30 -21.30
N GLY A 294 6.54 -2.47 -20.87
CA GLY A 294 5.44 -2.55 -19.91
C GLY A 294 5.91 -2.13 -18.53
N ILE A 295 6.88 -2.87 -17.99
CA ILE A 295 7.52 -2.60 -16.71
C ILE A 295 9.04 -2.67 -16.88
N LEU A 296 9.74 -1.59 -16.51
CA LEU A 296 11.20 -1.54 -16.45
C LEU A 296 11.68 -1.50 -15.01
N SER A 297 12.66 -2.33 -14.67
CA SER A 297 13.26 -2.35 -13.34
C SER A 297 14.79 -2.27 -13.38
N ASP A 298 15.36 -1.43 -12.53
CA ASP A 298 16.79 -1.29 -12.33
C ASP A 298 17.12 -1.08 -10.84
N GLY A 299 18.01 -1.90 -10.28
CA GLY A 299 18.49 -1.76 -8.91
C GLY A 299 17.44 -1.93 -7.80
N PHE A 300 16.44 -2.79 -8.01
CA PHE A 300 15.40 -3.11 -7.03
C PHE A 300 15.08 -4.61 -6.98
N ASN A 301 14.74 -5.09 -5.79
CA ASN A 301 13.99 -6.34 -5.64
C ASN A 301 12.49 -6.04 -5.75
N ALA A 302 11.76 -6.90 -6.44
CA ALA A 302 10.33 -6.72 -6.63
C ALA A 302 9.58 -8.05 -6.82
N THR A 303 8.29 -8.03 -6.52
CA THR A 303 7.33 -9.05 -6.99
C THR A 303 6.41 -8.40 -8.01
N ILE A 304 6.42 -8.92 -9.23
CA ILE A 304 5.54 -8.52 -10.32
C ILE A 304 4.60 -9.69 -10.59
N GLU A 305 3.33 -9.57 -10.23
CA GLU A 305 2.39 -10.68 -10.37
C GLU A 305 0.98 -10.32 -10.81
N ASN A 306 0.30 -11.23 -11.48
CA ASN A 306 -1.10 -11.04 -11.86
C ASN A 306 -1.32 -9.78 -12.73
N ASN A 307 -0.34 -9.30 -13.49
CA ASN A 307 -0.56 -8.18 -14.42
C ASN A 307 -0.95 -8.69 -15.82
N MET A 308 -1.59 -7.84 -16.62
CA MET A 308 -1.71 -8.00 -18.07
C MET A 308 -0.87 -6.94 -18.75
N ILE A 309 0.04 -7.37 -19.62
CA ILE A 309 0.89 -6.50 -20.44
C ILE A 309 0.66 -6.86 -21.91
N ASP A 310 0.11 -5.94 -22.69
CA ASP A 310 -0.30 -6.18 -24.07
C ASP A 310 0.20 -5.09 -25.01
N GLY A 311 0.98 -5.46 -26.03
CA GLY A 311 1.43 -4.49 -27.03
C GLY A 311 2.54 -3.55 -26.56
N ALA A 312 3.25 -3.83 -25.46
CA ALA A 312 4.39 -3.01 -25.06
C ALA A 312 5.49 -2.99 -26.14
N TYR A 313 6.05 -1.82 -26.44
CA TYR A 313 7.22 -1.70 -27.31
C TYR A 313 8.52 -2.02 -26.54
N GLY A 314 9.47 -2.67 -27.20
CA GLY A 314 10.76 -3.09 -26.62
C GLY A 314 10.65 -4.42 -25.86
N ALA A 315 9.98 -4.41 -24.71
CA ALA A 315 9.70 -5.63 -23.95
C ALA A 315 8.46 -5.50 -23.05
N GLY A 316 7.86 -6.64 -22.70
CA GLY A 316 6.80 -6.67 -21.68
C GLY A 316 7.33 -6.28 -20.31
N ILE A 317 8.33 -7.03 -19.82
CA ILE A 317 9.08 -6.71 -18.59
C ILE A 317 10.57 -6.72 -18.91
N VAL A 318 11.30 -5.69 -18.47
CA VAL A 318 12.73 -5.56 -18.77
C VAL A 318 13.56 -5.11 -17.57
N GLN A 319 14.74 -5.71 -17.42
CA GLN A 319 15.84 -5.18 -16.64
C GLN A 319 16.83 -4.50 -17.58
N ASN A 320 16.97 -3.18 -17.48
CA ASN A 320 17.84 -2.34 -18.31
C ASN A 320 18.31 -1.13 -17.52
N ASP A 321 19.46 -0.56 -17.88
CA ASP A 321 20.03 0.60 -17.20
C ASP A 321 19.08 1.82 -17.27
N ALA A 322 18.86 2.45 -16.12
CA ALA A 322 18.27 3.79 -16.07
C ALA A 322 19.35 4.85 -16.36
N TYR A 323 19.02 5.85 -17.17
CA TYR A 323 19.91 6.86 -17.79
C TYR A 323 21.05 7.53 -16.98
N PHE A 324 21.13 7.37 -15.66
CA PHE A 324 21.82 8.32 -14.78
C PHE A 324 23.02 7.74 -14.03
N SER A 325 23.10 6.41 -13.84
CA SER A 325 24.28 5.65 -13.38
C SER A 325 23.86 4.24 -12.97
N ASP A 326 24.75 3.25 -13.12
CA ASP A 326 24.52 1.88 -12.64
C ASP A 326 24.11 1.88 -11.15
N PRO A 327 23.10 1.07 -10.77
CA PRO A 327 22.76 0.90 -9.37
C PRO A 327 23.93 0.25 -8.62
N PRO A 328 24.15 0.60 -7.33
CA PRO A 328 25.24 0.01 -6.57
C PRO A 328 24.93 -1.46 -6.21
N GLY A 329 25.84 -2.38 -6.44
CA GLY A 329 25.70 -3.78 -5.98
C GLY A 329 25.19 -4.77 -7.03
N SER A 330 24.78 -5.94 -6.59
CA SER A 330 24.38 -7.06 -7.45
C SER A 330 23.41 -8.00 -6.73
N GLY A 331 22.82 -8.97 -7.43
CA GLY A 331 21.87 -9.91 -6.82
C GLY A 331 20.45 -9.37 -6.73
N TYR A 332 20.15 -8.32 -7.49
CA TYR A 332 18.81 -7.80 -7.66
C TYR A 332 17.91 -8.86 -8.29
N LEU A 333 16.85 -9.23 -7.58
CA LEU A 333 15.94 -10.30 -7.95
C LEU A 333 14.52 -9.77 -8.12
N VAL A 334 13.99 -9.93 -9.32
CA VAL A 334 12.57 -9.68 -9.60
C VAL A 334 11.85 -11.03 -9.75
N THR A 335 10.89 -11.30 -8.88
CA THR A 335 10.00 -12.45 -9.01
C THR A 335 8.84 -12.08 -9.92
N VAL A 336 8.67 -12.82 -11.01
CA VAL A 336 7.64 -12.57 -12.02
C VAL A 336 6.73 -13.79 -12.11
N ARG A 337 5.45 -13.63 -11.75
CA ARG A 337 4.51 -14.76 -11.78
C ARG A 337 3.08 -14.42 -12.10
N ASN A 338 2.32 -15.37 -12.63
CA ASN A 338 0.90 -15.19 -12.96
C ASN A 338 0.61 -13.99 -13.89
N ASN A 339 1.61 -13.46 -14.60
CA ASN A 339 1.38 -12.37 -15.53
C ASN A 339 0.96 -12.92 -16.90
N ILE A 340 0.19 -12.14 -17.64
CA ILE A 340 -0.11 -12.39 -19.04
C ILE A 340 0.65 -11.35 -19.87
N ILE A 341 1.62 -11.78 -20.69
CA ILE A 341 2.47 -10.90 -21.51
C ILE A 341 2.28 -11.27 -22.98
N THR A 342 1.69 -10.35 -23.75
CA THR A 342 1.30 -10.63 -25.12
C THR A 342 1.62 -9.51 -26.09
N ASN A 343 1.78 -9.87 -27.37
CA ASN A 343 1.82 -8.94 -28.49
C ASN A 343 2.92 -7.86 -28.38
N THR A 344 4.01 -8.11 -27.66
CA THR A 344 5.12 -7.14 -27.55
C THR A 344 5.69 -6.81 -28.91
N ARG A 345 6.15 -5.56 -29.08
CA ARG A 345 6.52 -4.96 -30.37
C ARG A 345 7.98 -4.56 -30.40
N THR A 346 8.59 -4.61 -31.58
CA THR A 346 9.95 -4.09 -31.81
C THR A 346 10.02 -2.59 -31.60
N SER A 347 11.13 -2.09 -31.05
CA SER A 347 11.50 -0.68 -30.97
C SER A 347 12.94 -0.50 -31.45
N GLU A 348 13.29 0.66 -31.99
CA GLU A 348 14.64 0.94 -32.51
C GLU A 348 15.69 0.90 -31.40
N ALA A 349 15.44 1.62 -30.29
CA ALA A 349 16.33 1.64 -29.14
C ALA A 349 15.95 0.56 -28.08
N GLY A 350 14.66 0.29 -27.87
CA GLY A 350 14.21 -0.62 -26.80
C GLY A 350 14.24 -2.11 -27.12
N GLY A 351 14.69 -2.51 -28.31
CA GLY A 351 14.93 -3.93 -28.66
C GLY A 351 13.78 -4.63 -29.41
N ASN A 352 13.88 -5.96 -29.53
CA ASN A 352 13.11 -6.73 -30.52
C ASN A 352 11.66 -7.06 -30.13
N GLY A 353 11.15 -6.57 -29.00
CA GLY A 353 9.79 -6.87 -28.54
C GLY A 353 9.72 -8.20 -27.79
N SER A 354 10.56 -8.43 -26.79
CA SER A 354 10.57 -9.70 -26.03
C SER A 354 9.50 -9.71 -24.92
N GLY A 355 9.05 -10.89 -24.51
CA GLY A 355 8.16 -11.02 -23.35
C GLY A 355 8.83 -10.53 -22.07
N ILE A 356 9.91 -11.20 -21.66
CA ILE A 356 10.81 -10.81 -20.56
C ILE A 356 12.24 -10.69 -21.09
N CYS A 357 12.92 -9.58 -20.75
CA CYS A 357 14.28 -9.28 -21.19
C CYS A 357 15.17 -8.91 -20.01
N ASN A 358 16.37 -9.49 -19.92
CA ASN A 358 17.38 -9.08 -18.94
C ASN A 358 18.64 -8.60 -19.65
N LEU A 359 18.85 -7.29 -19.69
CA LEU A 359 20.06 -6.68 -20.25
C LEU A 359 21.16 -6.47 -19.19
N LEU A 360 20.87 -6.80 -17.92
CA LEU A 360 21.74 -6.58 -16.77
C LEU A 360 22.16 -7.90 -16.11
N THR A 361 22.49 -8.93 -16.89
CA THR A 361 22.68 -10.32 -16.42
C THR A 361 23.76 -10.50 -15.35
N ASP A 362 24.72 -9.58 -15.26
CA ASP A 362 25.81 -9.64 -14.28
C ASP A 362 25.37 -9.23 -12.87
N THR A 363 24.31 -8.42 -12.76
CA THR A 363 23.86 -7.81 -11.50
C THR A 363 22.41 -8.12 -11.16
N HIS A 364 21.59 -8.48 -12.16
CA HIS A 364 20.15 -8.69 -12.02
C HIS A 364 19.73 -10.08 -12.51
N ALA A 365 18.66 -10.59 -11.90
CA ALA A 365 18.03 -11.84 -12.28
C ALA A 365 16.51 -11.78 -12.16
N PHE A 366 15.87 -12.71 -12.87
CA PHE A 366 14.45 -13.00 -12.74
C PHE A 366 14.21 -14.39 -12.12
N ALA A 367 13.18 -14.48 -11.28
CA ALA A 367 12.58 -15.76 -10.87
C ALA A 367 11.18 -15.89 -11.50
N LEU A 368 11.02 -16.80 -12.45
CA LEU A 368 9.81 -16.94 -13.27
C LEU A 368 8.91 -18.10 -12.83
N GLN A 369 7.61 -17.85 -12.67
CA GLN A 369 6.62 -18.85 -12.25
C GLN A 369 5.25 -18.63 -12.90
N ASN A 370 4.70 -19.60 -13.64
CA ASN A 370 3.30 -19.58 -14.09
C ASN A 370 2.87 -18.30 -14.84
N ASN A 371 3.73 -17.71 -15.66
CA ASN A 371 3.36 -16.62 -16.56
C ASN A 371 2.81 -17.20 -17.87
N LEU A 372 1.98 -16.43 -18.56
CA LEU A 372 1.53 -16.76 -19.91
C LEU A 372 2.14 -15.80 -20.95
N PHE A 373 2.64 -16.37 -22.04
CA PHE A 373 3.20 -15.67 -23.18
C PHE A 373 2.45 -15.97 -24.48
N TYR A 374 2.22 -14.95 -25.29
CA TYR A 374 1.61 -15.12 -26.61
C TYR A 374 1.98 -14.01 -27.60
N ASN A 375 2.42 -14.41 -28.79
CA ASN A 375 2.63 -13.51 -29.94
C ASN A 375 3.62 -12.35 -29.67
N ASN A 376 4.68 -12.61 -28.92
CA ASN A 376 5.74 -11.64 -28.63
C ASN A 376 6.74 -11.56 -29.80
N ALA A 377 6.97 -10.37 -30.37
CA ALA A 377 7.74 -10.22 -31.61
C ALA A 377 9.20 -10.72 -31.50
N GLY A 378 9.84 -10.51 -30.36
CA GLY A 378 11.21 -10.92 -30.05
C GLY A 378 11.32 -12.30 -29.41
N GLY A 379 10.21 -13.02 -29.26
CA GLY A 379 10.10 -14.24 -28.46
C GLY A 379 9.83 -13.97 -26.99
N ASP A 380 9.64 -15.04 -26.21
CA ASP A 380 9.15 -14.93 -24.83
C ASP A 380 10.25 -14.49 -23.86
N TYR A 381 11.52 -14.83 -24.15
CA TYR A 381 12.66 -14.57 -23.29
C TYR A 381 13.85 -14.03 -24.09
N THR A 382 14.58 -13.08 -23.50
CA THR A 382 15.90 -12.64 -23.95
C THR A 382 16.82 -12.58 -22.75
N ASP A 383 17.90 -13.36 -22.79
CA ASP A 383 18.89 -13.47 -21.70
C ASP A 383 18.28 -13.83 -20.33
N VAL A 384 17.18 -14.59 -20.37
CA VAL A 384 16.47 -15.12 -19.20
C VAL A 384 16.24 -16.61 -19.39
N GLN A 385 16.44 -17.39 -18.32
CA GLN A 385 16.13 -18.81 -18.32
C GLN A 385 14.61 -19.02 -18.24
N ALA A 386 14.04 -19.70 -19.24
CA ALA A 386 12.62 -20.05 -19.26
C ALA A 386 12.21 -20.92 -18.05
N SER A 387 11.01 -20.68 -17.51
CA SER A 387 10.42 -21.56 -16.49
C SER A 387 9.63 -22.69 -17.12
N PRO A 388 9.76 -23.95 -16.64
CA PRO A 388 8.90 -25.04 -17.08
C PRO A 388 7.43 -24.88 -16.63
N SER A 389 7.14 -23.92 -15.76
CA SER A 389 5.79 -23.61 -15.28
C SER A 389 5.09 -22.54 -16.11
N ASP A 390 5.81 -21.83 -16.99
CA ASP A 390 5.23 -20.81 -17.86
C ASP A 390 4.45 -21.48 -19.01
N ILE A 391 3.46 -20.76 -19.53
CA ILE A 391 2.49 -21.23 -20.52
C ILE A 391 2.69 -20.43 -21.82
N VAL A 392 2.77 -21.12 -22.95
CA VAL A 392 2.82 -20.48 -24.28
C VAL A 392 1.53 -20.83 -25.03
N ALA A 393 0.54 -19.96 -24.93
CA ALA A 393 -0.78 -20.14 -25.53
C ALA A 393 -1.52 -18.82 -25.64
N ASP A 394 -2.50 -18.73 -26.54
CA ASP A 394 -3.41 -17.58 -26.61
C ASP A 394 -4.19 -17.46 -25.28
N PRO A 395 -4.17 -16.31 -24.58
CA PRO A 395 -4.91 -16.12 -23.33
C PRO A 395 -6.43 -16.23 -23.48
N GLN A 396 -6.97 -16.18 -24.70
CA GLN A 396 -8.41 -16.18 -24.95
C GLN A 396 -9.12 -15.05 -24.19
N TYR A 397 -8.71 -13.80 -24.41
CA TYR A 397 -9.42 -12.63 -23.88
C TYR A 397 -10.87 -12.57 -24.39
N ALA A 398 -11.77 -12.02 -23.58
CA ALA A 398 -13.16 -11.75 -23.93
C ALA A 398 -13.25 -10.85 -25.17
N ASP A 399 -12.68 -9.63 -25.10
CA ASP A 399 -12.59 -8.69 -26.22
C ASP A 399 -11.37 -7.75 -26.09
N ARG A 400 -10.22 -8.22 -26.60
CA ARG A 400 -8.97 -7.45 -26.62
C ARG A 400 -9.12 -6.06 -27.26
N ASN A 401 -9.94 -5.93 -28.31
CA ASN A 401 -10.08 -4.67 -29.05
C ASN A 401 -10.83 -3.60 -28.24
N LYS A 402 -11.59 -4.01 -27.22
CA LYS A 402 -12.25 -3.12 -26.27
C LYS A 402 -11.52 -3.05 -24.93
N HIS A 403 -10.31 -3.61 -24.85
CA HIS A 403 -9.55 -3.75 -23.61
C HIS A 403 -10.31 -4.53 -22.52
N ASP A 404 -11.17 -5.46 -22.93
CA ASP A 404 -11.77 -6.44 -22.04
C ASP A 404 -10.87 -7.68 -21.95
N TYR A 405 -9.98 -7.63 -20.96
CA TYR A 405 -8.97 -8.65 -20.71
C TYR A 405 -9.46 -9.75 -19.76
N HIS A 406 -10.76 -9.86 -19.48
CA HIS A 406 -11.28 -11.04 -18.79
C HIS A 406 -11.00 -12.29 -19.62
N LEU A 407 -10.76 -13.40 -18.94
CA LEU A 407 -10.49 -14.69 -19.58
C LEU A 407 -11.81 -15.30 -20.06
N LYS A 408 -11.91 -15.73 -21.32
CA LYS A 408 -13.10 -16.48 -21.76
C LYS A 408 -13.28 -17.74 -20.93
N SER A 409 -14.53 -18.05 -20.60
CA SER A 409 -14.90 -19.22 -19.83
C SER A 409 -16.26 -19.77 -20.28
N LYS A 410 -16.33 -21.09 -20.52
CA LYS A 410 -17.61 -21.76 -20.72
C LYS A 410 -18.52 -21.73 -19.47
N ALA A 411 -17.94 -21.54 -18.29
CA ALA A 411 -18.65 -21.41 -17.02
C ALA A 411 -19.00 -19.96 -16.65
N GLY A 412 -18.46 -18.99 -17.40
CA GLY A 412 -18.79 -17.58 -17.30
C GLY A 412 -17.59 -16.69 -17.01
N HIS A 413 -17.42 -15.63 -17.80
CA HIS A 413 -16.61 -14.45 -17.46
C HIS A 413 -17.52 -13.27 -17.12
N TRP A 414 -16.98 -12.25 -16.43
CA TRP A 414 -17.72 -11.03 -16.09
C TRP A 414 -17.59 -9.98 -17.21
N ASP A 415 -18.70 -9.49 -17.75
CA ASP A 415 -18.71 -8.51 -18.85
C ASP A 415 -18.79 -7.03 -18.39
N GLY A 416 -18.69 -6.79 -17.07
CA GLY A 416 -18.94 -5.49 -16.45
C GLY A 416 -20.34 -5.36 -15.82
N SER A 417 -21.28 -6.23 -16.19
CA SER A 417 -22.67 -6.17 -15.75
C SER A 417 -23.29 -7.53 -15.40
N SER A 418 -22.84 -8.60 -16.05
CA SER A 418 -23.39 -9.95 -15.94
C SER A 418 -22.33 -11.01 -16.23
N TRP A 419 -22.65 -12.27 -15.90
CA TRP A 419 -21.83 -13.43 -16.24
C TRP A 419 -22.21 -13.96 -17.62
N VAL A 420 -21.23 -14.04 -18.53
CA VAL A 420 -21.41 -14.46 -19.92
C VAL A 420 -20.62 -15.73 -20.19
N ASN A 421 -21.31 -16.76 -20.72
CA ASN A 421 -20.67 -18.02 -21.08
C ASN A 421 -20.09 -17.97 -22.49
N ASP A 422 -18.84 -18.36 -22.63
CA ASP A 422 -18.15 -18.48 -23.90
C ASP A 422 -18.24 -19.90 -24.48
N ASN A 423 -17.75 -20.07 -25.71
CA ASN A 423 -17.60 -21.38 -26.34
C ASN A 423 -16.25 -22.06 -26.04
N ILE A 424 -15.34 -21.35 -25.38
CA ILE A 424 -13.98 -21.79 -25.05
C ILE A 424 -13.62 -21.31 -23.64
N SER A 425 -12.81 -22.10 -22.94
CA SER A 425 -12.21 -21.68 -21.66
C SER A 425 -10.74 -21.39 -21.88
N SER A 426 -10.29 -20.26 -21.32
CA SER A 426 -8.91 -19.82 -21.39
C SER A 426 -7.96 -20.82 -20.71
N PRO A 427 -6.74 -21.02 -21.25
CA PRO A 427 -5.70 -21.80 -20.58
C PRO A 427 -5.17 -21.11 -19.30
N CYS A 428 -5.52 -19.86 -19.05
CA CYS A 428 -5.14 -19.12 -17.84
C CYS A 428 -6.04 -19.41 -16.63
N ILE A 429 -7.18 -20.08 -16.81
CA ILE A 429 -8.10 -20.40 -15.72
C ILE A 429 -7.49 -21.53 -14.86
N ASP A 430 -7.50 -21.36 -13.54
CA ASP A 430 -6.93 -22.31 -12.57
C ASP A 430 -5.45 -22.68 -12.82
N ALA A 431 -4.71 -21.80 -13.48
CA ALA A 431 -3.37 -22.09 -14.01
C ALA A 431 -2.23 -21.40 -13.26
N GLY A 432 -2.54 -20.49 -12.34
CA GLY A 432 -1.54 -19.69 -11.65
C GLY A 432 -0.73 -20.46 -10.61
N TYR A 433 0.20 -19.75 -9.97
CA TYR A 433 1.11 -20.30 -8.97
C TYR A 433 0.33 -20.93 -7.81
N SER A 434 0.65 -22.18 -7.46
CA SER A 434 -0.18 -23.01 -6.57
C SER A 434 -0.27 -22.52 -5.11
N LEU A 435 0.59 -21.58 -4.72
CA LEU A 435 0.55 -20.97 -3.38
C LEU A 435 -0.06 -19.56 -3.39
N SER A 436 -0.42 -19.02 -4.55
CA SER A 436 -1.16 -17.77 -4.64
C SER A 436 -2.57 -17.97 -4.10
N ASP A 437 -3.08 -16.94 -3.42
CA ASP A 437 -4.46 -16.91 -2.94
C ASP A 437 -5.43 -16.87 -4.13
N TYR A 438 -6.58 -17.52 -3.98
CA TYR A 438 -7.68 -17.54 -4.96
C TYR A 438 -9.02 -17.35 -4.26
N SER A 439 -9.02 -17.08 -2.95
CA SER A 439 -10.22 -17.07 -2.10
C SER A 439 -11.27 -16.05 -2.50
N LYS A 440 -10.89 -15.03 -3.28
CA LYS A 440 -11.81 -14.02 -3.82
C LYS A 440 -12.41 -14.41 -5.18
N GLU A 441 -11.92 -15.46 -5.83
CA GLU A 441 -12.46 -15.90 -7.11
C GLU A 441 -13.84 -16.57 -6.94
N PRO A 442 -14.83 -16.25 -7.79
CA PRO A 442 -16.19 -16.76 -7.64
C PRO A 442 -16.28 -18.24 -7.99
N HIS A 443 -17.05 -19.00 -7.22
CA HIS A 443 -17.30 -20.40 -7.53
C HIS A 443 -18.08 -20.57 -8.85
N PRO A 444 -17.81 -21.67 -9.59
CA PRO A 444 -16.67 -22.59 -9.45
C PRO A 444 -15.32 -21.93 -9.81
N ASN A 445 -14.25 -22.22 -9.05
CA ASN A 445 -12.93 -21.54 -9.12
C ASN A 445 -11.72 -22.50 -9.01
N GLY A 446 -11.94 -23.80 -9.27
CA GLY A 446 -10.90 -24.82 -9.42
C GLY A 446 -9.92 -25.04 -8.26
N ASN A 447 -10.10 -24.35 -7.13
CA ASN A 447 -9.16 -24.24 -6.02
C ASN A 447 -7.75 -23.77 -6.42
N ARG A 448 -7.64 -22.93 -7.45
CA ARG A 448 -6.36 -22.39 -7.93
C ARG A 448 -6.57 -21.06 -8.62
N ILE A 449 -5.67 -20.10 -8.39
CA ILE A 449 -5.82 -18.76 -8.96
C ILE A 449 -5.78 -18.79 -10.50
N ASN A 450 -6.59 -17.96 -11.12
CA ASN A 450 -6.42 -17.57 -12.51
C ASN A 450 -5.16 -16.73 -12.72
N ILE A 451 -4.51 -16.87 -13.88
CA ILE A 451 -3.40 -16.00 -14.31
C ILE A 451 -3.97 -14.66 -14.80
N GLY A 452 -3.29 -13.55 -14.51
CA GLY A 452 -3.63 -12.21 -15.00
C GLY A 452 -4.38 -11.32 -13.99
N PRO A 453 -4.89 -10.16 -14.46
CA PRO A 453 -5.31 -9.04 -13.61
C PRO A 453 -6.60 -9.25 -12.84
N TYR A 454 -7.34 -10.29 -13.18
CA TYR A 454 -8.56 -10.66 -12.47
C TYR A 454 -8.37 -11.88 -11.55
N GLY A 455 -7.19 -12.51 -11.54
CA GLY A 455 -6.90 -13.59 -10.60
C GLY A 455 -7.06 -13.13 -9.16
N ASN A 456 -7.59 -13.96 -8.27
CA ASN A 456 -7.94 -13.60 -6.89
C ASN A 456 -8.80 -12.33 -6.76
N THR A 457 -9.75 -12.13 -7.69
CA THR A 457 -10.76 -11.06 -7.58
C THR A 457 -12.16 -11.63 -7.71
N GLU A 458 -13.15 -10.87 -7.24
CA GLU A 458 -14.58 -11.19 -7.40
C GLU A 458 -15.04 -11.26 -8.86
N ARG A 459 -14.21 -10.77 -9.79
CA ARG A 459 -14.48 -10.73 -11.24
C ARG A 459 -13.66 -11.75 -12.03
N ALA A 460 -12.94 -12.64 -11.34
CA ALA A 460 -12.21 -13.72 -11.99
C ALA A 460 -13.17 -14.65 -12.76
N SER A 461 -12.76 -15.09 -13.94
CA SER A 461 -13.55 -16.03 -14.74
C SER A 461 -13.69 -17.38 -14.04
N LYS A 462 -14.85 -18.01 -14.16
CA LYS A 462 -15.19 -19.25 -13.45
C LYS A 462 -14.59 -20.47 -14.12
N SER A 463 -14.34 -21.52 -13.35
CA SER A 463 -13.89 -22.83 -13.81
C SER A 463 -15.04 -23.68 -14.35
N GLU A 464 -14.75 -24.60 -15.26
CA GLU A 464 -15.72 -25.65 -15.59
C GLU A 464 -15.89 -26.60 -14.39
N LEU A 465 -17.12 -26.98 -14.04
CA LEU A 465 -17.35 -28.02 -13.03
C LEU A 465 -16.92 -29.37 -13.61
N ASP A 466 -16.01 -30.06 -12.95
CA ASP A 466 -15.67 -31.43 -13.29
C ASP A 466 -16.84 -32.34 -12.86
N GLU A 467 -17.71 -32.70 -13.80
CA GLU A 467 -18.91 -33.53 -13.53
C GLU A 467 -18.59 -34.97 -13.09
N SER A 468 -17.32 -35.33 -12.90
CA SER A 468 -16.88 -36.68 -12.57
C SER A 468 -17.13 -37.13 -11.11
N ASN A 469 -17.75 -36.31 -10.25
CA ASN A 469 -17.94 -36.66 -8.82
C ASN A 469 -19.33 -36.40 -8.21
N SER A 470 -20.39 -36.34 -9.03
CA SER A 470 -21.77 -36.20 -8.53
C SER A 470 -22.59 -37.49 -8.67
N SER A 471 -22.29 -38.51 -7.85
CA SER A 471 -23.25 -39.59 -7.57
C SER A 471 -23.05 -40.19 -6.16
N SER A 472 -23.67 -39.57 -5.15
CA SER A 472 -23.83 -40.19 -3.83
C SER A 472 -25.09 -41.06 -3.80
N GLY A 473 -24.95 -42.30 -4.26
CA GLY A 473 -25.93 -43.37 -4.08
C GLY A 473 -25.40 -44.45 -3.14
N SER A 474 -26.05 -44.64 -2.00
CA SER A 474 -25.75 -45.61 -0.93
C SER A 474 -25.70 -47.07 -1.42
N SER A 475 -24.68 -47.84 -1.04
CA SER A 475 -24.81 -49.18 -0.40
C SER A 475 -23.46 -49.86 -0.15
N SER A 476 -23.48 -50.73 0.87
CA SER A 476 -22.37 -51.37 1.59
C SER A 476 -21.83 -52.68 0.98
N HIS A 477 -20.55 -52.95 1.29
CA HIS A 477 -19.83 -54.23 1.47
C HIS A 477 -18.71 -54.67 0.48
N ASP A 478 -17.53 -54.80 1.11
CA ASP A 478 -16.49 -55.84 1.04
C ASP A 478 -15.51 -56.00 -0.14
N SER A 479 -14.33 -55.40 0.07
CA SER A 479 -12.96 -55.91 -0.09
C SER A 479 -12.52 -56.67 -1.36
N ARG A 480 -11.51 -56.12 -2.05
CA ARG A 480 -10.18 -56.74 -2.38
C ARG A 480 -9.30 -55.74 -3.14
N GLY A 481 -8.00 -55.73 -2.82
CA GLY A 481 -7.07 -54.64 -3.11
C GLY A 481 -6.25 -54.68 -4.40
N SER A 482 -5.18 -53.86 -4.37
CA SER A 482 -4.16 -53.50 -5.39
C SER A 482 -4.58 -52.33 -6.31
N SER A 483 -3.81 -51.26 -6.54
CA SER A 483 -2.44 -50.85 -6.16
C SER A 483 -2.32 -49.32 -6.24
N SER A 484 -1.98 -48.64 -5.14
CA SER A 484 -1.75 -47.19 -5.11
C SER A 484 -0.29 -46.86 -5.42
N ARG A 485 -0.03 -46.21 -6.57
CA ARG A 485 1.22 -45.46 -6.82
C ARG A 485 1.08 -44.08 -6.19
N GLY A 486 2.05 -43.74 -5.37
CA GLY A 486 2.01 -42.58 -4.47
C GLY A 486 2.04 -41.23 -5.18
N SER A 487 1.32 -40.28 -4.59
CA SER A 487 1.56 -38.85 -4.73
C SER A 487 2.00 -38.33 -3.37
N SER A 488 3.25 -37.87 -3.29
CA SER A 488 3.83 -37.23 -2.11
C SER A 488 3.79 -35.71 -2.27
N GLY A 489 3.53 -34.99 -1.18
CA GLY A 489 4.00 -33.60 -1.03
C GLY A 489 3.00 -32.48 -0.74
N GLY A 490 1.90 -32.70 -0.01
CA GLY A 490 0.95 -31.62 0.38
C GLY A 490 1.26 -30.93 1.72
N SER A 491 1.24 -29.59 1.71
CA SER A 491 1.39 -28.64 2.83
C SER A 491 0.16 -28.65 3.77
N GLY A 492 0.31 -28.19 5.03
CA GLY A 492 -0.73 -28.25 6.06
C GLY A 492 -1.91 -27.31 5.78
N SER A 493 -3.05 -27.88 5.34
CA SER A 493 -4.33 -27.20 5.18
C SER A 493 -4.95 -26.88 6.54
N SER A 494 -5.54 -25.68 6.69
CA SER A 494 -6.48 -25.41 7.77
C SER A 494 -7.71 -26.30 7.61
N PRO A 495 -8.22 -26.89 8.68
CA PRO A 495 -9.48 -27.64 8.67
C PRO A 495 -10.72 -26.76 8.86
N GLU A 496 -10.57 -25.45 9.12
CA GLU A 496 -11.69 -24.52 9.29
C GLU A 496 -12.24 -24.04 7.93
N PRO A 497 -13.57 -24.09 7.69
CA PRO A 497 -14.17 -23.52 6.49
C PRO A 497 -13.89 -22.02 6.39
N ALA A 498 -13.44 -21.57 5.22
CA ALA A 498 -13.12 -20.17 4.96
C ALA A 498 -14.29 -19.20 5.27
N SER A 499 -15.53 -19.67 5.15
CA SER A 499 -16.72 -18.88 5.50
C SER A 499 -16.79 -18.46 6.97
N ASN A 500 -16.14 -19.20 7.88
CA ASN A 500 -16.12 -18.94 9.31
C ASN A 500 -14.86 -18.18 9.77
N VAL A 501 -13.87 -18.00 8.89
CA VAL A 501 -12.67 -17.22 9.19
C VAL A 501 -12.96 -15.75 8.89
N GLU A 502 -12.75 -14.89 9.88
CA GLU A 502 -12.88 -13.43 9.75
C GLU A 502 -11.64 -12.83 9.11
N VAL A 503 -10.48 -13.17 9.67
CA VAL A 503 -9.16 -12.71 9.22
C VAL A 503 -8.12 -13.74 9.62
N LYS A 504 -7.07 -13.88 8.82
CA LYS A 504 -5.95 -14.78 9.09
C LYS A 504 -4.62 -14.05 8.99
N GLU A 505 -3.68 -14.45 9.83
CA GLU A 505 -2.30 -13.99 9.75
C GLU A 505 -1.34 -15.20 9.76
N VAL A 506 -0.27 -15.12 8.99
CA VAL A 506 0.71 -16.20 8.84
C VAL A 506 2.09 -15.71 9.22
N SER A 507 2.86 -16.57 9.88
CA SER A 507 4.26 -16.29 10.24
C SER A 507 5.11 -17.51 9.92
N GLN A 508 6.32 -17.30 9.41
CA GLN A 508 7.24 -18.37 9.01
C GLN A 508 8.58 -18.24 9.73
N VAL A 509 9.00 -19.30 10.40
CA VAL A 509 10.25 -19.33 11.18
C VAL A 509 10.98 -20.64 10.91
N PHE A 510 12.31 -20.59 10.82
CA PHE A 510 13.13 -21.79 10.71
C PHE A 510 13.33 -22.43 12.10
N ILE A 511 12.78 -23.61 12.31
CA ILE A 511 12.84 -24.30 13.61
C ILE A 511 14.05 -25.23 13.65
N THR A 512 14.88 -25.03 14.68
CA THR A 512 16.07 -25.85 14.99
C THR A 512 15.89 -26.52 16.36
N ASN A 513 16.33 -27.77 16.50
CA ASN A 513 16.31 -28.51 17.76
C ASN A 513 16.99 -27.73 18.90
N ASP A 514 16.45 -27.85 20.11
CA ASP A 514 16.92 -27.23 21.35
C ASP A 514 17.06 -25.69 21.28
N LYS A 515 16.30 -25.05 20.39
CA LYS A 515 16.22 -23.58 20.25
C LYS A 515 14.79 -23.09 20.45
N ASN A 516 14.67 -21.88 20.98
CA ASN A 516 13.42 -21.14 21.02
C ASN A 516 13.01 -20.74 19.60
N ALA A 517 11.83 -21.17 19.19
CA ALA A 517 11.14 -20.65 18.03
C ALA A 517 10.13 -19.60 18.50
N LYS A 518 10.17 -18.41 17.89
CA LYS A 518 9.20 -17.33 18.14
C LYS A 518 8.62 -16.88 16.81
N PHE A 519 7.30 -16.92 16.70
CA PHE A 519 6.55 -16.47 15.54
C PHE A 519 5.84 -15.18 15.93
N ASP A 520 6.36 -14.06 15.41
CA ASP A 520 5.72 -12.76 15.55
C ASP A 520 4.69 -12.55 14.44
N PHE A 521 3.59 -11.89 14.78
CA PHE A 521 2.48 -11.52 13.89
C PHE A 521 2.43 -9.98 13.79
N PRO A 522 3.33 -9.36 12.99
CA PRO A 522 3.56 -7.93 13.03
C PRO A 522 2.44 -7.11 12.38
N LYS A 523 1.56 -7.73 11.56
CA LYS A 523 0.43 -7.01 10.96
C LYS A 523 -0.63 -6.70 12.01
N ASN A 524 -0.59 -7.37 13.17
CA ASN A 524 -1.59 -7.24 14.22
C ASN A 524 -3.02 -7.40 13.65
N ALA A 525 -3.18 -8.26 12.65
CA ALA A 525 -4.45 -8.44 11.94
C ALA A 525 -5.42 -9.34 12.74
N THR A 526 -4.91 -10.03 13.76
CA THR A 526 -5.69 -10.90 14.66
C THR A 526 -5.48 -10.45 16.12
N CYS A 527 -6.18 -11.10 17.06
CA CYS A 527 -5.97 -10.92 18.49
C CYS A 527 -4.63 -11.49 19.01
N VAL A 528 -3.89 -12.27 18.20
CA VAL A 528 -2.62 -12.90 18.60
C VAL A 528 -1.44 -12.05 18.13
N VAL A 529 -0.53 -11.72 19.06
CA VAL A 529 0.65 -10.87 18.81
C VAL A 529 1.87 -11.71 18.46
N TYR A 530 2.10 -12.78 19.23
CA TYR A 530 3.14 -13.76 18.93
C TYR A 530 2.83 -15.09 19.59
N LEU A 531 3.50 -16.15 19.14
CA LEU A 531 3.65 -17.38 19.92
C LEU A 531 5.11 -17.79 19.99
N GLY A 532 5.46 -18.58 21.00
CA GLY A 532 6.81 -19.15 21.12
C GLY A 532 6.84 -20.48 21.83
N PHE A 533 7.88 -21.27 21.56
CA PHE A 533 8.14 -22.55 22.23
C PHE A 533 9.59 -22.98 22.04
N GLU A 534 10.06 -23.89 22.89
CA GLU A 534 11.33 -24.62 22.73
C GLU A 534 11.09 -25.82 21.82
N ALA A 535 11.87 -25.96 20.75
CA ALA A 535 11.70 -27.06 19.79
C ALA A 535 12.48 -28.32 20.19
N LYS A 536 11.82 -29.49 20.20
CA LYS A 536 12.45 -30.80 20.49
C LYS A 536 13.03 -31.50 19.26
N LYS A 537 12.91 -30.89 18.07
CA LYS A 537 13.52 -31.37 16.82
C LYS A 537 13.65 -30.27 15.78
N THR A 538 14.62 -30.40 14.87
CA THR A 538 14.78 -29.53 13.71
C THR A 538 13.77 -29.93 12.62
N VAL A 539 12.97 -28.98 12.14
CA VAL A 539 12.03 -29.19 11.03
C VAL A 539 12.14 -28.16 9.90
N GLY A 540 13.10 -27.25 10.01
CA GLY A 540 13.35 -26.24 8.98
C GLY A 540 12.26 -25.17 8.95
N LYS A 541 12.07 -24.55 7.77
CA LYS A 541 11.11 -23.45 7.59
C LYS A 541 9.68 -23.95 7.85
N THR A 542 9.10 -23.51 8.94
CA THR A 542 7.78 -23.92 9.41
C THR A 542 6.84 -22.73 9.34
N THR A 543 5.62 -22.96 8.89
CA THR A 543 4.56 -21.94 8.85
C THR A 543 3.63 -22.12 10.04
N THR A 544 3.27 -21.00 10.64
CA THR A 544 2.21 -20.91 11.64
C THR A 544 1.09 -20.04 11.07
N ILE A 545 -0.16 -20.45 11.29
CA ILE A 545 -1.36 -19.75 10.87
C ILE A 545 -2.20 -19.43 12.10
N VAL A 546 -2.61 -18.18 12.25
CA VAL A 546 -3.66 -17.74 13.18
C VAL A 546 -4.89 -17.39 12.36
N GLU A 547 -6.05 -17.89 12.74
CA GLU A 547 -7.32 -17.62 12.08
C GLU A 547 -8.30 -17.10 13.13
N MET A 548 -8.60 -15.81 13.10
CA MET A 548 -9.67 -15.22 13.92
C MET A 548 -11.01 -15.54 13.27
N LEU A 549 -12.01 -15.90 14.07
CA LEU A 549 -13.23 -16.54 13.57
C LEU A 549 -14.46 -15.70 13.84
N LYS A 550 -15.37 -15.65 12.87
CA LYS A 550 -16.67 -14.95 12.99
C LYS A 550 -17.60 -15.61 13.99
N ASN A 551 -17.48 -16.93 14.15
CA ASN A 551 -18.22 -17.74 15.11
C ASN A 551 -17.30 -18.81 15.70
N LYS A 552 -17.80 -19.61 16.65
CA LYS A 552 -17.04 -20.77 17.16
C LYS A 552 -16.50 -21.64 16.02
N SER A 553 -15.31 -22.20 16.20
CA SER A 553 -14.71 -23.12 15.22
C SER A 553 -15.65 -24.29 14.92
N THR A 554 -15.71 -24.70 13.66
CA THR A 554 -16.45 -25.92 13.26
C THR A 554 -15.87 -27.21 13.85
N LEU A 555 -14.69 -27.13 14.49
CA LEU A 555 -14.01 -28.22 15.17
C LEU A 555 -14.42 -28.36 16.65
N VAL A 556 -15.30 -27.49 17.17
CA VAL A 556 -15.73 -27.51 18.58
C VAL A 556 -17.24 -27.76 18.74
N SER A 557 -17.61 -28.62 19.69
CA SER A 557 -19.01 -29.01 19.94
C SER A 557 -19.81 -27.92 20.65
N ASP A 558 -19.21 -27.24 21.63
CA ASP A 558 -19.91 -26.37 22.58
C ASP A 558 -19.19 -25.02 22.76
N LEU A 559 -19.87 -24.03 23.36
CA LEU A 559 -19.30 -22.72 23.71
C LEU A 559 -18.67 -22.77 25.12
N PRO A 560 -17.65 -21.94 25.42
CA PRO A 560 -17.22 -21.70 26.79
C PRO A 560 -18.37 -21.13 27.66
N PRO A 561 -18.38 -21.39 28.98
CA PRO A 561 -19.44 -20.91 29.86
C PRO A 561 -19.32 -19.41 30.19
N GLU A 562 -18.16 -18.79 30.04
CA GLU A 562 -17.94 -17.36 30.28
C GLU A 562 -18.22 -16.49 29.02
N GLU A 563 -18.23 -15.17 29.19
CA GLU A 563 -18.38 -14.22 28.09
C GLU A 563 -17.16 -14.29 27.17
N VAL A 564 -17.42 -14.50 25.87
CA VAL A 564 -16.37 -14.65 24.85
C VAL A 564 -16.05 -13.29 24.25
N TYR A 565 -14.75 -12.97 24.22
CA TYR A 565 -14.21 -11.86 23.45
C TYR A 565 -14.03 -12.29 21.98
N GLU A 566 -13.20 -13.30 21.75
CA GLU A 566 -12.83 -13.74 20.41
C GLU A 566 -12.60 -15.26 20.34
N PHE A 567 -12.97 -15.86 19.21
CA PHE A 567 -12.60 -17.23 18.83
C PHE A 567 -11.46 -17.20 17.82
N PHE A 568 -10.47 -18.06 17.98
CA PHE A 568 -9.42 -18.20 16.98
C PHE A 568 -8.83 -19.61 16.91
N ASN A 569 -8.36 -20.01 15.73
CA ASN A 569 -7.57 -21.23 15.56
C ASN A 569 -6.09 -20.89 15.44
N LEU A 570 -5.23 -21.80 15.92
CA LEU A 570 -3.79 -21.64 15.79
C LEU A 570 -3.15 -22.96 15.34
N TRP A 571 -2.46 -22.91 14.20
CA TRP A 571 -1.87 -24.07 13.54
C TRP A 571 -0.37 -23.88 13.37
N VAL A 572 0.44 -24.78 13.94
CA VAL A 572 1.91 -24.75 13.79
C VAL A 572 2.38 -25.96 13.00
N GLY A 573 2.92 -25.73 11.80
CA GLY A 573 3.50 -26.76 10.94
C GLY A 573 2.51 -27.81 10.41
N LYS A 574 3.04 -28.87 9.78
CA LYS A 574 2.24 -29.96 9.20
C LYS A 574 1.76 -30.96 10.27
N GLY A 575 0.50 -31.37 10.20
CA GLY A 575 -0.01 -32.62 10.79
C GLY A 575 0.26 -32.81 12.29
N GLY A 576 -0.09 -31.82 13.13
CA GLY A 576 0.05 -31.97 14.59
C GLY A 576 1.47 -31.75 15.11
N TYR A 577 2.33 -31.03 14.37
CA TYR A 577 3.65 -30.63 14.88
C TYR A 577 3.54 -29.85 16.20
N GLY A 578 2.57 -28.94 16.31
CA GLY A 578 2.25 -28.13 17.48
C GLY A 578 1.76 -28.87 18.74
N THR A 579 2.23 -30.10 18.97
CA THR A 579 1.89 -30.96 20.11
C THR A 579 3.09 -31.10 21.05
N SER A 580 2.83 -31.40 22.32
CA SER A 580 3.84 -31.58 23.39
C SER A 580 4.93 -32.62 23.10
N ASN A 581 4.72 -33.48 22.10
CA ASN A 581 5.72 -34.43 21.59
C ASN A 581 6.87 -33.74 20.84
N ASN A 582 6.66 -32.56 20.24
CA ASN A 582 7.65 -31.88 19.41
C ASN A 582 8.08 -30.51 19.96
N ILE A 583 7.36 -29.98 20.95
CA ILE A 583 7.59 -28.66 21.51
C ILE A 583 7.57 -28.73 23.05
N GLU A 584 8.26 -27.79 23.68
CA GLU A 584 8.31 -27.59 25.12
C GLU A 584 8.02 -26.12 25.46
N ASN A 585 7.43 -25.89 26.63
CA ASN A 585 7.10 -24.55 27.13
C ASN A 585 6.36 -23.62 26.15
N PRO A 586 5.28 -24.05 25.43
CA PRO A 586 4.63 -23.17 24.48
C PRO A 586 3.85 -22.05 25.18
N VAL A 587 3.96 -20.85 24.61
CA VAL A 587 3.27 -19.63 25.05
C VAL A 587 2.59 -18.95 23.87
N VAL A 588 1.45 -18.31 24.15
CA VAL A 588 0.72 -17.45 23.23
C VAL A 588 0.56 -16.09 23.88
N CYS A 589 0.95 -15.03 23.17
CA CYS A 589 0.66 -13.65 23.55
C CYS A 589 -0.52 -13.16 22.74
N PHE A 590 -1.55 -12.65 23.42
CA PHE A 590 -2.76 -12.12 22.82
C PHE A 590 -3.12 -10.77 23.46
N ARG A 591 -3.97 -10.02 22.77
CA ARG A 591 -4.42 -8.70 23.22
C ARG A 591 -5.94 -8.62 23.28
N VAL A 592 -6.45 -7.82 24.22
CA VAL A 592 -7.88 -7.58 24.44
C VAL A 592 -8.12 -6.09 24.48
N GLU A 593 -9.10 -5.59 23.73
CA GLU A 593 -9.47 -4.18 23.73
C GLU A 593 -10.00 -3.75 25.10
N LYS A 594 -9.55 -2.57 25.56
CA LYS A 594 -10.04 -1.96 26.81
C LYS A 594 -11.53 -1.60 26.74
N SER A 595 -12.03 -1.27 25.54
CA SER A 595 -13.46 -1.00 25.27
C SER A 595 -14.33 -2.20 25.63
N TRP A 596 -14.01 -3.40 25.14
CA TRP A 596 -14.79 -4.62 25.42
C TRP A 596 -14.86 -4.92 26.92
N ILE A 597 -13.75 -4.74 27.64
CA ILE A 597 -13.71 -4.94 29.10
C ILE A 597 -14.67 -3.98 29.81
N GLN A 598 -14.70 -2.71 29.40
CA GLN A 598 -15.59 -1.70 29.97
C GLN A 598 -17.06 -1.96 29.60
N ASP A 599 -17.34 -2.20 28.32
CA ASP A 599 -18.69 -2.36 27.78
C ASP A 599 -19.38 -3.61 28.32
N ARG A 600 -18.63 -4.71 28.45
CA ARG A 600 -19.13 -5.99 28.98
C ARG A 600 -18.92 -6.14 30.49
N LYS A 601 -18.38 -5.11 31.16
CA LYS A 601 -18.11 -5.06 32.61
C LYS A 601 -17.27 -6.25 33.10
N ILE A 602 -16.30 -6.65 32.30
CA ILE A 602 -15.46 -7.82 32.57
C ILE A 602 -14.51 -7.49 33.71
N ASN A 603 -14.42 -8.40 34.70
CA ASN A 603 -13.38 -8.32 35.70
C ASN A 603 -12.04 -8.61 35.00
N GLN A 604 -11.15 -7.61 34.90
CA GLN A 604 -9.87 -7.73 34.21
C GLN A 604 -9.02 -8.94 34.69
N SER A 605 -9.11 -9.29 35.98
CA SER A 605 -8.36 -10.44 36.52
C SER A 605 -8.94 -11.81 36.14
N SER A 606 -10.15 -11.85 35.58
CA SER A 606 -10.80 -13.07 35.08
C SER A 606 -10.50 -13.36 33.61
N ILE A 607 -9.83 -12.46 32.90
CA ILE A 607 -9.50 -12.64 31.48
C ILE A 607 -8.54 -13.82 31.34
N THR A 608 -8.95 -14.82 30.56
CA THR A 608 -8.18 -16.04 30.35
C THR A 608 -8.28 -16.55 28.92
N LEU A 609 -7.24 -17.27 28.48
CA LEU A 609 -7.26 -18.01 27.23
C LEU A 609 -7.74 -19.44 27.49
N ASN A 610 -8.76 -19.89 26.76
CA ASN A 610 -9.27 -21.25 26.84
C ASN A 610 -8.83 -22.04 25.63
N ARG A 611 -8.33 -23.25 25.85
CA ARG A 611 -7.96 -24.20 24.81
C ARG A 611 -9.02 -25.28 24.69
N TYR A 612 -9.55 -25.49 23.49
CA TYR A 612 -10.42 -26.64 23.23
C TYR A 612 -9.59 -27.90 22.95
N ASN A 613 -9.83 -28.97 23.71
CA ASN A 613 -9.16 -30.25 23.56
C ASN A 613 -10.00 -31.39 24.15
N ASP A 614 -9.99 -32.56 23.53
CA ASP A 614 -10.72 -33.75 24.02
C ASP A 614 -12.18 -33.44 24.37
N THR A 615 -12.86 -32.70 23.47
CA THR A 615 -14.26 -32.26 23.56
C THR A 615 -14.59 -31.22 24.65
N THR A 616 -13.61 -30.69 25.38
CA THR A 616 -13.84 -29.72 26.46
C THR A 616 -13.01 -28.44 26.31
N TRP A 617 -13.55 -27.33 26.82
CA TRP A 617 -12.82 -26.08 27.00
C TRP A 617 -12.01 -26.13 28.30
N ASN A 618 -10.71 -25.86 28.21
CA ASN A 618 -9.80 -25.90 29.35
C ASN A 618 -9.15 -24.51 29.52
N PRO A 619 -9.36 -23.81 30.65
CA PRO A 619 -8.74 -22.52 30.90
C PRO A 619 -7.22 -22.69 31.09
N LEU A 620 -6.45 -21.76 30.52
CA LEU A 620 -4.99 -21.75 30.60
C LEU A 620 -4.49 -20.77 31.66
N SER A 621 -3.29 -21.05 32.18
CA SER A 621 -2.60 -20.10 33.06
C SER A 621 -2.21 -18.86 32.25
N THR A 622 -2.88 -17.75 32.54
CA THR A 622 -2.82 -16.48 31.81
C THR A 622 -2.37 -15.36 32.75
N SER A 623 -1.44 -14.52 32.31
CA SER A 623 -0.96 -13.37 33.08
C SER A 623 -0.89 -12.12 32.21
N LEU A 624 -1.28 -10.97 32.77
CA LEU A 624 -1.11 -9.66 32.14
C LEU A 624 0.39 -9.37 31.95
N SER A 625 0.80 -9.03 30.73
CA SER A 625 2.19 -8.76 30.36
C SER A 625 2.47 -7.29 30.05
N GLY A 626 1.44 -6.49 29.76
CA GLY A 626 1.58 -5.07 29.47
C GLY A 626 0.27 -4.44 29.02
N GLU A 627 0.31 -3.15 28.72
CA GLU A 627 -0.82 -2.39 28.17
C GLU A 627 -0.33 -1.24 27.28
N ASP A 628 -1.19 -0.81 26.37
CA ASP A 628 -1.08 0.47 25.67
C ASP A 628 -2.40 1.27 25.79
N ASP A 629 -2.57 2.34 25.01
CA ASP A 629 -3.76 3.19 25.08
C ASP A 629 -5.06 2.46 24.68
N THR A 630 -4.96 1.37 23.91
CA THR A 630 -6.11 0.67 23.31
C THR A 630 -6.31 -0.75 23.87
N TYR A 631 -5.22 -1.46 24.17
CA TYR A 631 -5.23 -2.88 24.48
C TYR A 631 -4.56 -3.22 25.82
N LEU A 632 -5.02 -4.32 26.42
CA LEU A 632 -4.29 -5.08 27.43
C LEU A 632 -3.65 -6.31 26.77
N TYR A 633 -2.39 -6.58 27.10
CA TYR A 633 -1.63 -7.72 26.58
C TYR A 633 -1.51 -8.82 27.63
N PHE A 634 -1.76 -10.06 27.22
CA PHE A 634 -1.71 -11.23 28.08
C PHE A 634 -0.83 -12.32 27.47
N VAL A 635 -0.12 -13.05 28.32
CA VAL A 635 0.62 -14.25 27.94
C VAL A 635 0.00 -15.46 28.62
N ALA A 636 -0.37 -16.46 27.82
CA ALA A 636 -0.90 -17.74 28.30
C ALA A 636 0.05 -18.89 27.99
N ARG A 637 0.25 -19.78 28.98
CA ARG A 637 0.97 -21.05 28.79
C ARG A 637 0.00 -22.11 28.30
N THR A 638 0.32 -22.77 27.20
CA THR A 638 -0.55 -23.78 26.59
C THR A 638 0.17 -25.14 26.51
N PRO A 639 -0.52 -26.29 26.61
CA PRO A 639 0.10 -27.60 26.37
C PRO A 639 0.22 -27.96 24.88
N GLY A 640 -0.40 -27.19 23.99
CA GLY A 640 -0.37 -27.38 22.54
C GLY A 640 -1.29 -26.41 21.81
N PHE A 641 -1.40 -26.53 20.49
CA PHE A 641 -2.21 -25.63 19.68
C PHE A 641 -3.47 -26.33 19.14
N SER A 642 -4.60 -25.63 19.18
CA SER A 642 -5.94 -26.10 18.77
C SER A 642 -6.88 -24.89 18.66
N PRO A 643 -8.20 -25.03 18.50
CA PRO A 643 -9.12 -23.90 18.65
C PRO A 643 -9.02 -23.29 20.05
N PHE A 644 -9.06 -21.96 20.10
CA PHE A 644 -8.97 -21.15 21.31
C PHE A 644 -10.15 -20.18 21.41
N ALA A 645 -10.42 -19.76 22.64
CA ALA A 645 -11.37 -18.69 22.95
C ALA A 645 -10.80 -17.79 24.06
N ILE A 646 -10.81 -16.48 23.86
CA ILE A 646 -10.50 -15.51 24.91
C ILE A 646 -11.80 -15.22 25.66
N THR A 647 -11.83 -15.41 26.98
CA THR A 647 -13.03 -15.18 27.79
C THR A 647 -12.76 -14.34 29.02
N GLY A 648 -13.84 -13.80 29.60
CA GLY A 648 -13.82 -13.12 30.90
C GLY A 648 -15.16 -13.22 31.62
N THR A 649 -15.14 -13.04 32.93
CA THR A 649 -16.35 -13.04 33.77
C THR A 649 -16.84 -11.61 33.97
N ALA A 650 -18.11 -11.36 33.70
CA ALA A 650 -18.75 -10.10 34.04
C ALA A 650 -18.76 -9.90 35.56
N THR A 651 -18.47 -8.68 36.01
CA THR A 651 -18.51 -8.34 37.43
C THR A 651 -19.98 -8.30 37.88
N GLU A 652 -20.42 -9.28 38.68
CA GLU A 652 -21.71 -9.18 39.35
C GLU A 652 -21.67 -8.00 40.34
N ILE A 653 -22.60 -7.06 40.17
CA ILE A 653 -22.90 -6.07 41.21
C ILE A 653 -23.68 -6.82 42.30
N GLU A 654 -23.01 -7.27 43.35
CA GLU A 654 -23.70 -7.64 44.58
C GLU A 654 -24.42 -6.39 45.10
N ILE A 655 -25.75 -6.39 45.02
CA ILE A 655 -26.60 -5.46 45.76
C ILE A 655 -26.49 -5.85 47.24
N LEU A 656 -25.48 -5.34 47.94
CA LEU A 656 -25.42 -5.38 49.39
C LEU A 656 -26.09 -4.11 49.94
N THR A 657 -27.26 -4.32 50.54
CA THR A 657 -28.05 -3.39 51.33
C THR A 657 -27.22 -2.63 52.38
N GLU A 658 -27.47 -1.32 52.47
CA GLU A 658 -26.92 -0.37 53.46
C GLU A 658 -27.12 -0.80 54.93
N VAL A 659 -26.08 -0.62 55.77
CA VAL A 659 -26.18 -0.27 57.20
C VAL A 659 -24.99 0.66 57.60
N PRO A 660 -25.17 1.66 58.51
CA PRO A 660 -24.33 2.88 58.65
C PRO A 660 -23.07 2.76 59.53
N PRO A 661 -22.24 3.84 59.66
CA PRO A 661 -20.81 3.76 60.01
C PRO A 661 -20.50 3.90 61.51
N LYS A 662 -19.33 3.40 61.94
CA LYS A 662 -18.65 3.77 63.20
C LYS A 662 -17.11 3.77 63.10
N SER A 663 -16.56 4.99 63.19
CA SER A 663 -15.45 5.50 64.03
C SER A 663 -14.18 4.69 64.38
N ASP A 664 -13.04 5.38 64.16
CA ASP A 664 -11.88 5.62 65.04
C ASP A 664 -10.50 4.92 64.83
N THR A 665 -9.57 5.74 64.30
CA THR A 665 -8.22 6.17 64.80
C THR A 665 -6.97 5.26 64.91
N GLN A 666 -5.83 5.92 64.59
CA GLN A 666 -4.40 5.71 64.94
C GLN A 666 -3.62 4.63 64.14
N GLY A 667 -2.37 4.82 63.72
CA GLY A 667 -1.35 5.84 64.01
C GLY A 667 -0.09 5.65 63.14
N ALA A 668 0.88 6.55 63.36
CA ALA A 668 2.10 6.87 62.61
C ALA A 668 3.17 5.75 62.49
N GLU A 669 4.09 5.85 61.51
CA GLU A 669 5.48 6.32 61.72
C GLU A 669 6.35 6.29 60.44
N GLN A 670 7.36 7.16 60.48
CA GLN A 670 8.33 7.59 59.46
C GLN A 670 9.39 6.53 59.14
N ASN A 671 10.12 6.68 58.02
CA ASN A 671 11.55 7.06 58.05
C ASN A 671 12.18 7.17 56.65
N ASN A 672 12.97 8.24 56.51
CA ASN A 672 13.91 8.56 55.43
C ASN A 672 15.11 7.60 55.42
N GLU A 673 15.77 7.41 54.28
CA GLU A 673 17.13 7.94 54.06
C GLU A 673 17.65 7.75 52.63
N SER A 674 18.38 8.79 52.20
CA SER A 674 19.14 8.97 50.96
C SER A 674 20.45 8.18 50.92
N ILE A 675 21.05 8.04 49.73
CA ILE A 675 22.46 8.41 49.40
C ILE A 675 22.61 8.34 47.86
N GLY A 676 23.21 9.36 47.27
CA GLY A 676 23.61 9.39 45.85
C GLY A 676 25.12 9.23 45.67
N TYR A 677 25.56 9.04 44.43
CA TYR A 677 26.88 9.46 43.91
C TYR A 677 26.82 9.62 42.37
N GLU A 678 27.52 10.64 41.89
CA GLU A 678 27.70 11.16 40.54
C GLU A 678 29.12 10.73 40.05
N VAL A 679 29.47 10.57 38.75
CA VAL A 679 30.26 11.53 37.93
C VAL A 679 30.84 10.87 36.63
N GLU A 680 30.67 11.56 35.47
CA GLU A 680 31.52 11.80 34.25
C GLU A 680 32.25 10.69 33.42
N LYS A 681 32.70 10.83 32.13
CA LYS A 681 32.45 11.59 30.84
C LYS A 681 33.47 11.10 29.75
N LYS A 682 33.04 11.00 28.46
CA LYS A 682 33.68 11.23 27.09
C LYS A 682 35.14 10.77 26.76
N PRO A 683 35.71 10.84 25.49
CA PRO A 683 35.27 11.41 24.18
C PRO A 683 35.55 10.62 22.85
N GLU A 684 35.25 11.27 21.71
CA GLU A 684 35.25 10.93 20.25
C GLU A 684 36.63 10.77 19.55
N GLN A 685 36.62 10.31 18.27
CA GLN A 685 37.52 10.80 17.19
C GLN A 685 37.01 10.55 15.74
N THR A 686 37.52 11.35 14.79
CA THR A 686 37.10 11.69 13.42
C THR A 686 38.02 11.15 12.29
N GLY A 687 37.59 11.22 11.02
CA GLY A 687 38.50 11.16 9.84
C GLY A 687 37.84 11.17 8.44
N ASN A 688 38.18 12.17 7.61
CA ASN A 688 37.74 12.44 6.22
C ASN A 688 38.86 12.10 5.19
N THR A 689 38.54 11.86 3.90
CA THR A 689 39.27 12.31 2.67
C THR A 689 38.57 11.82 1.38
N GLY A 690 38.72 12.51 0.23
CA GLY A 690 38.01 12.18 -1.04
C GLY A 690 38.72 12.48 -2.38
N ILE A 691 38.03 12.12 -3.49
CA ILE A 691 38.01 12.64 -4.90
C ILE A 691 39.23 12.30 -5.82
N PRO A 692 39.13 11.93 -7.15
CA PRO A 692 38.32 12.55 -8.24
C PRO A 692 37.63 11.68 -9.34
N ARG A 693 36.67 12.33 -10.06
CA ARG A 693 35.94 11.92 -11.29
C ARG A 693 36.55 12.54 -12.58
N LYS A 694 36.17 12.00 -13.76
CA LYS A 694 36.45 12.51 -15.13
C LYS A 694 35.13 12.65 -15.93
N GLU A 695 35.02 13.74 -16.70
CA GLU A 695 33.92 14.25 -17.59
C GLU A 695 33.70 13.38 -18.86
N SER A 696 32.70 13.51 -19.77
CA SER A 696 31.30 14.00 -19.89
C SER A 696 30.92 13.90 -21.40
N VAL A 697 29.67 13.59 -21.79
CA VAL A 697 29.09 13.93 -23.12
C VAL A 697 27.59 14.27 -22.94
N SER A 698 27.09 15.30 -23.64
CA SER A 698 25.80 15.98 -23.41
C SER A 698 24.82 15.95 -24.61
N VAL A 699 23.51 15.77 -24.37
CA VAL A 699 22.36 16.29 -25.17
C VAL A 699 21.09 16.42 -24.26
N PRO A 700 19.99 17.12 -24.63
CA PRO A 700 19.41 18.16 -23.77
C PRO A 700 18.03 17.81 -23.20
N GLY A 701 17.91 17.76 -21.87
CA GLY A 701 16.60 17.82 -21.22
C GLY A 701 16.52 17.33 -19.79
N PHE A 702 17.42 17.74 -18.89
CA PHE A 702 17.32 17.40 -17.47
C PHE A 702 17.92 18.52 -16.62
N GLU A 703 17.23 18.92 -15.54
CA GLU A 703 17.87 19.64 -14.43
C GLU A 703 17.99 18.72 -13.22
N ILE A 704 19.24 18.58 -12.78
CA ILE A 704 19.69 18.06 -11.49
C ILE A 704 19.62 19.23 -10.50
N ILE A 705 18.96 19.06 -9.36
CA ILE A 705 19.15 19.95 -8.20
C ILE A 705 19.83 19.15 -7.08
N SER A 706 21.10 19.49 -6.87
CA SER A 706 21.88 19.10 -5.71
C SER A 706 21.31 19.75 -4.45
N CYS A 707 20.66 18.99 -3.56
CA CYS A 707 20.31 19.45 -2.21
C CYS A 707 21.55 19.42 -1.31
N ILE A 708 22.14 20.60 -1.08
CA ILE A 708 23.13 20.80 -0.01
C ILE A 708 22.38 21.01 1.30
N VAL A 709 22.64 20.14 2.27
CA VAL A 709 22.25 20.28 3.68
C VAL A 709 22.96 21.49 4.30
N GLY A 710 22.21 22.37 4.96
CA GLY A 710 22.76 23.48 5.71
C GLY A 710 21.86 23.95 6.85
N LEU A 711 22.07 23.41 8.05
CA LEU A 711 21.68 24.06 9.31
C LEU A 711 22.81 23.90 10.33
N LEU A 712 23.54 24.99 10.57
CA LEU A 712 23.83 25.59 11.89
C LEU A 712 24.98 26.61 11.80
N GLY A 713 24.76 27.79 12.36
CA GLY A 713 25.81 28.52 13.07
C GLY A 713 26.30 29.84 12.48
N ILE A 714 25.60 30.91 12.84
CA ILE A 714 26.00 32.34 12.84
C ILE A 714 27.45 32.54 13.35
N PHE A 715 28.29 33.32 12.64
CA PHE A 715 29.04 34.51 13.14
C PHE A 715 30.05 35.06 12.09
N LEU A 716 29.97 36.38 11.84
CA LEU A 716 31.03 37.35 11.44
C LEU A 716 31.37 37.63 9.96
N TYR A 717 30.62 38.58 9.41
CA TYR A 717 31.10 39.91 8.96
C TYR A 717 32.63 40.18 9.01
N LYS A 718 33.31 40.25 7.84
CA LYS A 718 34.13 41.39 7.33
C LYS A 718 35.23 41.00 6.33
N VAL A 719 35.29 41.79 5.24
CA VAL A 719 36.49 42.31 4.55
C VAL A 719 37.34 41.22 3.86
N ARG A 720 37.43 41.14 2.53
CA ARG A 720 37.80 42.20 1.58
C ARG A 720 37.53 41.75 0.15
#